data_AF-A0A078FSU7-F1
#
_entry.id   AF-A0A078FSU7-F1
#
_cell.length_a   1.000
_cell.length_b   1.000
_cell.length_c   1.000
_cell.angle_alpha   90.00
_cell.angle_beta   90.00
_cell.angle_gamma   90.00
#
_symmetry.space_group_name_H-M   'P 1'
#
loop_
_entity.id
_entity.type
_entity.pdbx_description
1 polymer ?
#
loop_
_entity_poly.entity_id
_entity_poly.type
_entity_poly.pdbx_seq_one_letter_code
_entity_poly.pdbx_strand_id
1 'polypeptide(L)'
;MGSCVSVQLQAPCVEVLNHLGSCFCSKLKYIQNLRKNLVDLETAMEDLKAVRSDLLRKVHAAEEGGGLQRLHQIKVWLERVESIESKFNGLYSSRDVELKRLCFNGAGPKNLRLSYLYGKRVFKMLNMVKDLKSKGFFEEVASPAARAVGEERPLTPTVVGQETVLEKAWNHLMDDGTKIMGLYGMGGVGKTTLLTQINNKFVDMCDTHDGVVIVIWVVVSGDLQVHKIQHRIGNKIGYKGVEWKKKKKNQKALDIFNFLSKKRFVLLLDDIWRKVDLTEIGIPNPTSQNGCKIVFTTRSLGVCTSMGVHEPMEVRCLSTNDAKVAGACRGLPLALNVIGETMSCKKTTQEWYHAVDVLKTYAADFSDVKEKILPILKYSYDNLEGENVKSCFLYCSLFPEDALIDKERVIDYWICEGFIDGSNIVRLPVGLQKLKRLRHLNLESMLCLEGVSGISNLSSLKTLKLLNFIMWPTMSLLEELERLEHLEVLTVEITSSSVLKQLLCSHRLVRCLQKLSIKYIEEESVRVLSLPTIQDLREVNTMLTSPCLPHLSKVLIAGCNGLKDLTWLLFAPNLTHLSVWNSSQLEEIISQENAAGVEIVPFRKLEYLHLWDLPELMSIYWSPLPFPYLSLINVQNDCQKLRRLPLDSQSCVAGEELVIEYGDEEWKEKVEWADEATRLRFLPSCKLVLYDV
;
A
#
# COMPACT_ATOMS: atom_id res chain seq x y z
N MET A 1 -6.38 84.81 -18.86
CA MET A 1 -5.18 84.25 -19.52
C MET A 1 -4.91 82.90 -18.87
N GLY A 2 -4.91 81.74 -19.49
CA GLY A 2 -5.09 81.27 -20.86
C GLY A 2 -5.01 79.73 -20.77
N SER A 3 -5.77 79.07 -21.62
CA SER A 3 -6.04 77.64 -21.81
C SER A 3 -4.85 76.67 -21.93
N CYS A 4 -5.17 75.39 -21.71
CA CYS A 4 -4.41 74.16 -22.05
C CYS A 4 -3.75 74.15 -23.45
N VAL A 5 -2.65 73.38 -23.61
CA VAL A 5 -2.47 72.26 -24.58
C VAL A 5 -1.11 71.57 -24.36
N SER A 6 -1.12 70.25 -24.57
CA SER A 6 -0.08 69.21 -24.49
C SER A 6 1.05 69.29 -25.53
N VAL A 7 2.20 68.68 -25.21
CA VAL A 7 3.02 67.92 -26.18
C VAL A 7 3.42 66.57 -25.56
N GLN A 8 2.94 65.49 -26.20
CA GLN A 8 3.43 64.13 -26.02
C GLN A 8 4.83 64.02 -26.64
N LEU A 9 5.74 63.30 -25.98
CA LEU A 9 6.76 62.52 -26.67
C LEU A 9 6.64 61.06 -26.22
N GLN A 10 6.09 60.27 -27.14
CA GLN A 10 6.15 58.81 -27.15
C GLN A 10 7.59 58.37 -27.41
N ALA A 11 8.11 57.49 -26.57
CA ALA A 11 9.02 56.43 -26.98
C ALA A 11 8.91 55.26 -25.97
N PRO A 12 8.63 54.02 -26.40
CA PRO A 12 8.60 52.87 -25.50
C PRO A 12 10.03 52.50 -25.07
N CYS A 13 10.23 52.21 -23.79
CA CYS A 13 11.45 51.62 -23.22
C CYS A 13 11.74 50.18 -23.71
N VAL A 14 11.58 49.90 -25.01
CA VAL A 14 11.91 48.62 -25.65
C VAL A 14 13.38 48.60 -26.09
N GLU A 15 14.01 49.75 -26.34
CA GLU A 15 15.39 49.80 -26.84
C GLU A 15 16.47 49.61 -25.76
N VAL A 16 16.19 49.96 -24.50
CA VAL A 16 17.16 49.80 -23.41
C VAL A 16 17.38 48.32 -23.04
N LEU A 17 16.46 47.42 -23.40
CA LEU A 17 16.59 45.97 -23.15
C LEU A 17 17.25 45.20 -24.31
N ASN A 18 17.48 45.82 -25.47
CA ASN A 18 18.10 45.14 -26.62
C ASN A 18 19.64 45.17 -26.59
N HIS A 19 20.26 45.97 -25.73
CA HIS A 19 21.72 46.13 -25.69
C HIS A 19 22.47 45.32 -24.62
N LEU A 20 21.79 44.42 -23.89
CA LEU A 20 22.43 43.54 -22.89
C LEU A 20 22.26 42.05 -23.25
N GLY A 21 23.27 41.49 -23.93
CA GLY A 21 23.70 40.09 -23.79
C GLY A 21 22.78 38.98 -24.33
N SER A 22 23.21 38.35 -25.42
CA SER A 22 22.62 37.22 -26.18
C SER A 22 22.40 35.89 -25.43
N CYS A 23 22.38 35.86 -24.10
CA CYS A 23 22.11 34.66 -23.29
C CYS A 23 20.72 34.66 -22.61
N PHE A 24 19.99 35.79 -22.59
CA PHE A 24 18.67 35.93 -21.95
C PHE A 24 17.46 35.79 -22.91
N CYS A 25 17.67 35.71 -24.22
CA CYS A 25 16.61 35.83 -25.24
C CYS A 25 15.59 34.66 -25.32
N SER A 26 15.88 33.47 -24.79
CA SER A 26 14.94 32.32 -24.85
C SER A 26 13.93 32.31 -23.69
N LYS A 27 14.33 32.81 -22.51
CA LYS A 27 13.48 32.80 -21.30
C LYS A 27 12.47 33.95 -21.29
N LEU A 28 12.83 35.10 -21.88
CA LEU A 28 11.93 36.26 -22.00
C LEU A 28 10.74 36.03 -22.95
N LYS A 29 10.87 35.15 -23.95
CA LYS A 29 9.78 34.81 -24.90
C LYS A 29 8.52 34.27 -24.22
N TYR A 30 8.66 33.50 -23.14
CA TYR A 30 7.51 32.95 -22.41
C TYR A 30 6.75 34.00 -21.61
N ILE A 31 7.45 35.06 -21.18
CA ILE A 31 6.86 36.19 -20.45
C ILE A 31 6.22 37.17 -21.44
N GLN A 32 6.94 37.52 -22.51
CA GLN A 32 6.46 38.41 -23.57
C GLN A 32 5.19 37.86 -24.25
N ASN A 33 5.15 36.55 -24.51
CA ASN A 33 3.99 35.91 -25.16
C ASN A 33 2.93 35.40 -24.19
N LEU A 34 3.06 35.59 -22.87
CA LEU A 34 2.15 35.00 -21.89
C LEU A 34 0.68 35.40 -22.14
N ARG A 35 0.41 36.70 -22.36
CA ARG A 35 -0.95 37.19 -22.61
C ARG A 35 -1.56 36.55 -23.86
N LYS A 36 -0.78 36.49 -24.95
CA LYS A 36 -1.20 35.84 -26.19
C LYS A 36 -1.46 34.34 -25.97
N ASN A 37 -0.53 33.64 -25.33
CA ASN A 37 -0.65 32.20 -25.07
C ASN A 37 -1.85 31.86 -24.17
N LEU A 38 -2.24 32.76 -23.24
CA LEU A 38 -3.43 32.57 -22.41
C LEU A 38 -4.72 32.64 -23.24
N VAL A 39 -4.83 33.63 -24.14
CA VAL A 39 -5.96 33.74 -25.08
C VAL A 39 -5.99 32.52 -26.00
N ASP A 40 -4.86 32.16 -26.61
CA ASP A 40 -4.76 31.00 -27.49
C ASP A 40 -5.14 29.68 -26.77
N LEU A 41 -4.81 29.57 -25.47
CA LEU A 41 -5.12 28.40 -24.65
C LEU A 41 -6.62 28.31 -24.33
N GLU A 42 -7.26 29.44 -24.02
CA GLU A 42 -8.69 29.52 -23.78
C GLU A 42 -9.48 29.11 -25.02
N THR A 43 -9.15 29.71 -26.17
CA THR A 43 -9.78 29.34 -27.46
C THR A 43 -9.56 27.87 -27.81
N ALA A 44 -8.32 27.36 -27.66
CA ALA A 44 -8.04 25.96 -27.96
C ALA A 44 -8.79 24.99 -27.03
N MET A 45 -9.04 25.40 -25.78
CA MET A 45 -9.82 24.62 -24.82
C MET A 45 -11.31 24.60 -25.17
N GLU A 46 -11.89 25.74 -25.56
CA GLU A 46 -13.28 25.82 -26.04
C GLU A 46 -13.50 24.90 -27.24
N ASP A 47 -12.58 24.96 -28.21
CA ASP A 47 -12.62 24.07 -29.38
C ASP A 47 -12.56 22.59 -29.01
N LEU A 48 -11.69 22.22 -28.05
CA LEU A 48 -11.59 20.83 -27.58
C LEU A 48 -12.89 20.35 -26.92
N LYS A 49 -13.55 21.23 -26.15
CA LYS A 49 -14.86 20.95 -25.53
C LYS A 49 -15.95 20.78 -26.59
N ALA A 50 -15.92 21.55 -27.67
CA ALA A 50 -16.84 21.38 -28.80
C ALA A 50 -16.66 20.00 -29.46
N VAL A 51 -15.41 19.62 -29.79
CA VAL A 51 -15.09 18.29 -30.36
C VAL A 51 -15.56 17.15 -29.46
N ARG A 52 -15.33 17.27 -28.14
CA ARG A 52 -15.83 16.28 -27.16
C ARG A 52 -17.35 16.14 -27.22
N SER A 53 -18.06 17.26 -27.27
CA SER A 53 -19.53 17.27 -27.25
C SER A 53 -20.10 16.63 -28.51
N ASP A 54 -19.51 16.92 -29.67
CA ASP A 54 -19.87 16.29 -30.94
C ASP A 54 -19.60 14.78 -30.97
N LEU A 55 -18.45 14.36 -30.43
CA LEU A 55 -18.11 12.94 -30.34
C LEU A 55 -19.06 12.18 -29.40
N LEU A 56 -19.39 12.75 -28.24
CA LEU A 56 -20.35 12.16 -27.31
C LEU A 56 -21.72 12.00 -27.95
N ARG A 57 -22.20 13.02 -28.68
CA ARG A 57 -23.47 12.94 -29.43
C ARG A 57 -23.46 11.78 -30.43
N LYS A 58 -22.38 11.61 -31.19
CA LYS A 58 -22.23 10.48 -32.14
C LYS A 58 -22.20 9.12 -31.45
N VAL A 59 -21.50 9.02 -30.32
CA VAL A 59 -21.43 7.79 -29.52
C VAL A 59 -22.80 7.42 -28.96
N HIS A 60 -23.54 8.39 -28.40
CA HIS A 60 -24.88 8.14 -27.87
C HIS A 60 -25.84 7.65 -28.97
N ALA A 61 -25.84 8.30 -30.14
CA ALA A 61 -26.66 7.86 -31.27
C ALA A 61 -26.32 6.42 -31.73
N ALA A 62 -25.05 6.01 -31.64
CA ALA A 62 -24.64 4.64 -31.97
C ALA A 62 -25.03 3.61 -30.90
N GLU A 63 -25.07 3.99 -29.63
CA GLU A 63 -25.37 3.10 -28.49
C GLU A 63 -26.90 2.92 -28.24
N GLU A 64 -27.76 3.81 -28.78
CA GLU A 64 -29.23 3.79 -28.59
C GLU A 64 -29.91 2.47 -29.01
N GLY A 65 -29.32 1.70 -29.94
CA GLY A 65 -29.84 0.41 -30.40
C GLY A 65 -29.46 -0.81 -29.54
N GLY A 66 -28.62 -0.64 -28.51
CA GLY A 66 -28.22 -1.73 -27.59
C GLY A 66 -27.33 -2.83 -28.19
N GLY A 67 -26.86 -2.68 -29.45
CA GLY A 67 -26.02 -3.64 -30.16
C GLY A 67 -24.55 -3.22 -30.37
N LEU A 68 -24.25 -1.93 -30.23
CA LEU A 68 -22.92 -1.36 -30.44
C LEU A 68 -22.38 -0.78 -29.13
N GLN A 69 -21.08 -0.95 -28.89
CA GLN A 69 -20.34 -0.33 -27.79
C GLN A 69 -19.31 0.65 -28.34
N ARG A 70 -19.16 1.79 -27.67
CA ARG A 70 -18.10 2.76 -28.00
C ARG A 70 -16.70 2.12 -28.01
N LEU A 71 -15.88 2.54 -28.99
CA LEU A 71 -14.52 2.03 -29.12
C LEU A 71 -13.65 2.43 -27.91
N HIS A 72 -12.70 1.55 -27.54
CA HIS A 72 -11.81 1.80 -26.41
C HIS A 72 -10.97 3.08 -26.59
N GLN A 73 -10.50 3.35 -27.82
CA GLN A 73 -9.74 4.56 -28.14
C GLN A 73 -10.51 5.85 -27.83
N ILE A 74 -11.84 5.83 -27.99
CA ILE A 74 -12.72 6.97 -27.68
C ILE A 74 -12.86 7.15 -26.18
N LYS A 75 -12.99 6.05 -25.42
CA LYS A 75 -13.00 6.11 -23.95
C LYS A 75 -11.71 6.74 -23.42
N VAL A 76 -10.55 6.25 -23.88
CA VAL A 76 -9.24 6.78 -23.48
C VAL A 76 -9.09 8.25 -23.87
N TRP A 77 -9.57 8.63 -25.05
CA TRP A 77 -9.54 10.03 -25.49
C TRP A 77 -10.41 10.92 -24.59
N LEU A 78 -11.64 10.51 -24.25
CA LEU A 78 -12.53 11.26 -23.35
C LEU A 78 -11.92 11.45 -21.95
N GLU A 79 -11.33 10.40 -21.38
CA GLU A 79 -10.63 10.47 -20.08
C GLU A 79 -9.44 11.44 -20.12
N ARG A 80 -8.70 11.47 -21.24
CA ARG A 80 -7.61 12.45 -21.45
C ARG A 80 -8.14 13.88 -21.54
N VAL A 81 -9.28 14.10 -22.18
CA VAL A 81 -9.91 15.43 -22.26
C VAL A 81 -10.32 15.92 -20.87
N GLU A 82 -10.95 15.07 -20.06
CA GLU A 82 -11.32 15.40 -18.67
C GLU A 82 -10.09 15.73 -17.82
N SER A 83 -9.00 14.96 -17.95
CA SER A 83 -7.75 15.23 -17.25
C SER A 83 -7.15 16.58 -17.64
N ILE A 84 -7.15 16.92 -18.93
CA ILE A 84 -6.63 18.20 -19.42
C ILE A 84 -7.52 19.38 -18.98
N GLU A 85 -8.84 19.22 -19.00
CA GLU A 85 -9.78 20.24 -18.53
C GLU A 85 -9.58 20.56 -17.05
N SER A 86 -9.38 19.54 -16.21
CA SER A 86 -9.06 19.72 -14.78
C SER A 86 -7.75 20.50 -14.57
N LYS A 87 -6.69 20.13 -15.30
CA LYS A 87 -5.39 20.84 -15.22
C LYS A 87 -5.48 22.28 -15.74
N PHE A 88 -6.28 22.51 -16.79
CA PHE A 88 -6.56 23.85 -17.30
C PHE A 88 -7.26 24.70 -16.24
N ASN A 89 -8.32 24.20 -15.60
CA ASN A 89 -9.05 24.94 -14.56
C ASN A 89 -8.12 25.33 -13.40
N GLY A 90 -7.25 24.42 -12.95
CA GLY A 90 -6.24 24.71 -11.94
C GLY A 90 -5.26 25.81 -12.36
N LEU A 91 -4.75 25.75 -13.59
CA LEU A 91 -3.82 26.74 -14.14
C LEU A 91 -4.48 28.11 -14.39
N TYR A 92 -5.73 28.11 -14.84
CA TYR A 92 -6.50 29.30 -15.20
C TYR A 92 -7.03 30.03 -13.96
N SER A 93 -7.31 29.33 -12.86
CA SER A 93 -7.67 29.94 -11.57
C SER A 93 -6.59 30.89 -11.01
N SER A 94 -5.33 30.68 -11.39
CA SER A 94 -4.19 31.51 -10.96
C SER A 94 -3.90 32.69 -11.90
N ARG A 95 -4.66 32.84 -13.00
CA ARG A 95 -4.43 33.83 -14.08
C ARG A 95 -4.33 35.26 -13.56
N ASP A 96 -5.30 35.70 -12.77
CA ASP A 96 -5.42 37.11 -12.37
C ASP A 96 -4.33 37.51 -11.36
N VAL A 97 -3.89 36.57 -10.51
CA VAL A 97 -2.78 36.77 -9.57
C VAL A 97 -1.46 36.90 -10.31
N GLU A 98 -1.20 36.05 -11.29
CA GLU A 98 0.05 36.04 -12.06
C GLU A 98 0.12 37.20 -13.07
N LEU A 99 -1.01 37.63 -13.65
CA LEU A 99 -1.08 38.83 -14.48
C LEU A 99 -0.85 40.11 -13.64
N LYS A 100 -1.36 40.18 -12.40
CA LYS A 100 -1.09 41.30 -11.49
C LYS A 100 0.39 41.42 -11.11
N ARG A 101 1.11 40.30 -11.02
CA ARG A 101 2.57 40.27 -10.77
C ARG A 101 3.41 40.84 -11.92
N LEU A 102 2.81 41.02 -13.10
CA LEU A 102 3.43 41.63 -14.28
C LEU A 102 3.14 43.13 -14.43
N CYS A 103 2.27 43.70 -13.59
CA CYS A 103 1.89 45.11 -13.67
C CYS A 103 2.92 46.03 -12.98
N PHE A 104 3.46 46.98 -13.73
CA PHE A 104 4.34 48.05 -13.24
C PHE A 104 3.51 49.14 -12.53
N ASN A 105 3.37 49.04 -11.22
CA ASN A 105 3.01 50.18 -10.37
C ASN A 105 4.19 50.49 -9.43
N GLY A 106 5.12 51.30 -9.91
CA GLY A 106 6.03 52.13 -9.09
C GLY A 106 7.17 51.47 -8.29
N ALA A 107 7.21 50.15 -8.12
CA ALA A 107 8.34 49.44 -7.50
C ALA A 107 8.72 48.21 -8.34
N GLY A 108 10.02 47.99 -8.56
CA GLY A 108 10.58 47.01 -9.51
C GLY A 108 10.03 45.58 -9.42
N PRO A 109 10.24 44.75 -10.47
CA PRO A 109 9.58 43.46 -10.63
C PRO A 109 10.00 42.48 -9.54
N LYS A 110 9.12 42.25 -8.56
CA LYS A 110 9.46 41.42 -7.39
C LYS A 110 9.67 39.94 -7.69
N ASN A 111 9.35 39.38 -8.87
CA ASN A 111 9.56 37.94 -9.17
C ASN A 111 9.52 37.53 -10.67
N LEU A 112 10.49 37.95 -11.50
CA LEU A 112 10.62 37.52 -12.92
C LEU A 112 10.66 35.98 -13.11
N ARG A 113 11.19 35.25 -12.14
CA ARG A 113 11.30 33.78 -12.16
C ARG A 113 9.94 33.08 -12.12
N LEU A 114 8.99 33.59 -11.33
CA LEU A 114 7.66 33.00 -11.20
C LEU A 114 6.83 33.23 -12.47
N SER A 115 6.90 34.43 -13.06
CA SER A 115 6.23 34.74 -14.32
C SER A 115 6.76 33.91 -15.49
N TYR A 116 8.07 33.64 -15.53
CA TYR A 116 8.65 32.68 -16.47
C TYR A 116 8.09 31.26 -16.31
N LEU A 117 8.05 30.76 -15.06
CA LEU A 117 7.54 29.42 -14.76
C LEU A 117 6.04 29.29 -15.09
N TYR A 118 5.26 30.34 -14.84
CA TYR A 118 3.85 30.39 -15.22
C TYR A 118 3.70 30.40 -16.75
N GLY A 119 4.38 31.29 -17.47
CA GLY A 119 4.35 31.33 -18.94
C GLY A 119 4.80 30.04 -19.62
N LYS A 120 5.79 29.34 -19.06
CA LYS A 120 6.20 28.00 -19.53
C LYS A 120 5.08 26.96 -19.32
N ARG A 121 4.35 27.02 -18.20
CA ARG A 121 3.21 26.12 -17.93
C ARG A 121 2.04 26.40 -18.87
N VAL A 122 1.70 27.66 -19.12
CA VAL A 122 0.65 28.04 -20.10
C VAL A 122 0.99 27.51 -21.49
N PHE A 123 2.22 27.74 -21.96
CA PHE A 123 2.67 27.27 -23.27
C PHE A 123 2.64 25.75 -23.41
N LYS A 124 3.08 25.02 -22.38
CA LYS A 124 3.00 23.55 -22.36
C LYS A 124 1.56 23.07 -22.44
N MET A 125 0.65 23.68 -21.65
CA MET A 125 -0.76 23.34 -21.66
C MET A 125 -1.38 23.57 -23.04
N LEU A 126 -1.07 24.70 -23.67
CA LEU A 126 -1.56 25.05 -25.02
C LEU A 126 -1.18 23.97 -26.04
N ASN A 127 0.06 23.49 -26.02
CA ASN A 127 0.49 22.42 -26.92
C ASN A 127 -0.20 21.09 -26.63
N MET A 128 -0.41 20.75 -25.35
CA MET A 128 -1.15 19.53 -24.97
C MET A 128 -2.60 19.57 -25.47
N VAL A 129 -3.27 20.72 -25.34
CA VAL A 129 -4.64 20.91 -25.83
C VAL A 129 -4.71 20.80 -27.34
N LYS A 130 -3.78 21.45 -28.07
CA LYS A 130 -3.70 21.37 -29.54
C LYS A 130 -3.44 19.94 -30.03
N ASP A 131 -2.52 19.22 -29.40
CA ASP A 131 -2.22 17.81 -29.71
C ASP A 131 -3.40 16.88 -29.43
N LEU A 132 -4.10 17.07 -28.30
CA LEU A 132 -5.26 16.23 -28.00
C LEU A 132 -6.44 16.52 -28.94
N LYS A 133 -6.62 17.79 -29.33
CA LYS A 133 -7.63 18.20 -30.31
C LYS A 133 -7.38 17.55 -31.67
N SER A 134 -6.15 17.53 -32.17
CA SER A 134 -5.84 16.89 -33.47
C SER A 134 -6.09 15.37 -33.46
N LYS A 135 -6.00 14.74 -32.28
CA LYS A 135 -6.31 13.32 -32.06
C LYS A 135 -7.80 13.03 -31.83
N GLY A 136 -8.66 14.05 -31.86
CA GLY A 136 -10.10 13.94 -31.56
C GLY A 136 -10.99 13.57 -32.75
N PHE A 137 -10.41 13.27 -33.92
CA PHE A 137 -11.16 12.86 -35.10
C PHE A 137 -11.23 11.33 -35.19
N PHE A 138 -12.46 10.80 -35.15
CA PHE A 138 -12.74 9.37 -35.25
C PHE A 138 -13.76 9.15 -36.36
N GLU A 139 -13.39 8.34 -37.37
CA GLU A 139 -14.27 7.96 -38.48
C GLU A 139 -15.36 6.99 -38.00
N GLU A 140 -14.99 6.00 -37.20
CA GLU A 140 -15.89 5.07 -36.54
C GLU A 140 -15.94 5.31 -35.04
N VAL A 141 -17.15 5.27 -34.44
CA VAL A 141 -17.36 5.62 -33.03
C VAL A 141 -17.75 4.45 -32.12
N ALA A 142 -18.26 3.37 -32.68
CA ALA A 142 -18.73 2.21 -31.95
C ALA A 142 -18.65 0.94 -32.80
N SER A 143 -18.48 -0.20 -32.15
CA SER A 143 -18.40 -1.54 -32.77
C SER A 143 -19.36 -2.51 -32.08
N PRO A 144 -19.75 -3.64 -32.70
CA PRO A 144 -20.61 -4.63 -32.06
C PRO A 144 -20.11 -5.06 -30.68
N ALA A 145 -21.02 -5.07 -29.69
CA ALA A 145 -20.68 -5.49 -28.34
C ALA A 145 -20.14 -6.93 -28.36
N ALA A 146 -19.03 -7.19 -27.65
CA ALA A 146 -18.49 -8.52 -27.46
C ALA A 146 -19.62 -9.46 -27.01
N ARG A 147 -19.81 -10.55 -27.76
CA ARG A 147 -20.96 -11.46 -27.61
C ARG A 147 -21.04 -11.94 -26.16
N ALA A 148 -22.21 -11.87 -25.53
CA ALA A 148 -22.48 -12.53 -24.25
C ALA A 148 -22.68 -14.05 -24.47
N VAL A 149 -21.66 -14.69 -25.06
CA VAL A 149 -21.55 -16.15 -25.11
C VAL A 149 -21.13 -16.59 -23.70
N GLY A 150 -21.66 -17.72 -23.23
CA GLY A 150 -21.31 -18.23 -21.91
C GLY A 150 -19.79 -18.28 -21.72
N GLU A 151 -19.31 -18.02 -20.51
CA GLU A 151 -17.89 -18.19 -20.20
C GLU A 151 -17.67 -19.67 -19.86
N GLU A 152 -16.71 -20.30 -20.53
CA GLU A 152 -16.21 -21.60 -20.09
C GLU A 152 -15.70 -21.47 -18.66
N ARG A 153 -16.14 -22.38 -17.79
CA ARG A 153 -15.77 -22.39 -16.38
C ARG A 153 -14.75 -23.50 -16.16
N PRO A 154 -13.66 -23.25 -15.41
CA PRO A 154 -12.65 -24.25 -15.17
C PRO A 154 -13.25 -25.46 -14.45
N LEU A 155 -12.98 -26.65 -14.98
CA LEU A 155 -13.26 -27.93 -14.35
C LEU A 155 -11.95 -28.56 -13.90
N THR A 156 -11.98 -29.36 -12.84
CA THR A 156 -10.84 -30.20 -12.48
C THR A 156 -10.58 -31.20 -13.63
N PRO A 157 -9.31 -31.53 -13.94
CA PRO A 157 -8.97 -32.39 -15.08
C PRO A 157 -9.61 -33.79 -15.05
N THR A 158 -10.08 -34.22 -13.87
CA THR A 158 -10.72 -35.51 -13.68
C THR A 158 -12.04 -35.31 -12.93
N VAL A 159 -13.16 -35.63 -13.60
CA VAL A 159 -14.48 -35.79 -12.99
C VAL A 159 -14.84 -37.26 -13.15
N VAL A 160 -15.27 -37.92 -12.07
CA VAL A 160 -15.56 -39.37 -12.07
C VAL A 160 -16.98 -39.61 -11.58
N GLY A 161 -17.69 -40.51 -12.26
CA GLY A 161 -18.98 -41.04 -11.79
C GLY A 161 -20.15 -40.07 -11.98
N GLN A 162 -19.98 -39.02 -12.78
CA GLN A 162 -21.04 -38.08 -13.16
C GLN A 162 -21.44 -38.17 -14.63
N GLU A 163 -20.83 -39.04 -15.43
CA GLU A 163 -21.03 -39.13 -16.88
C GLU A 163 -22.50 -39.41 -17.20
N THR A 164 -23.05 -40.47 -16.58
CA THR A 164 -24.45 -40.85 -16.74
C THR A 164 -25.43 -39.83 -16.13
N VAL A 165 -25.03 -39.12 -15.07
CA VAL A 165 -25.86 -38.11 -14.41
C VAL A 165 -25.94 -36.85 -15.27
N LEU A 166 -24.82 -36.43 -15.87
CA LEU A 166 -24.75 -35.33 -16.80
C LEU A 166 -25.61 -35.59 -18.03
N GLU A 167 -25.54 -36.78 -18.63
CA GLU A 167 -26.39 -37.15 -19.76
C GLU A 167 -27.87 -37.10 -19.41
N LYS A 168 -28.27 -37.67 -18.27
CA LYS A 168 -29.66 -37.62 -17.79
C LYS A 168 -30.11 -36.18 -17.53
N ALA A 169 -29.29 -35.38 -16.86
CA ALA A 169 -29.59 -33.98 -16.56
C ALA A 169 -29.73 -33.17 -17.85
N TRP A 170 -28.83 -33.41 -18.80
CA TRP A 170 -28.84 -32.75 -20.10
C TRP A 170 -30.09 -33.10 -20.90
N ASN A 171 -30.43 -34.39 -21.01
CA ASN A 171 -31.60 -34.84 -21.75
C ASN A 171 -32.90 -34.31 -21.12
N HIS A 172 -33.00 -34.35 -19.79
CA HIS A 172 -34.14 -33.77 -19.08
C HIS A 172 -34.20 -32.24 -19.27
N LEU A 173 -33.05 -31.55 -19.27
CA LEU A 173 -33.01 -30.10 -19.49
C LEU A 173 -33.41 -29.72 -20.91
N MET A 174 -33.02 -30.51 -21.90
CA MET A 174 -33.31 -30.22 -23.31
C MET A 174 -34.73 -30.59 -23.73
N ASP A 175 -35.47 -31.33 -22.91
CA ASP A 175 -36.90 -31.58 -23.10
C ASP A 175 -37.71 -30.27 -23.12
N ASP A 176 -38.65 -30.14 -24.05
CA ASP A 176 -39.46 -28.92 -24.27
C ASP A 176 -40.44 -28.64 -23.12
N GLY A 177 -40.82 -29.67 -22.36
CA GLY A 177 -41.64 -29.54 -21.16
C GLY A 177 -40.85 -28.95 -19.97
N THR A 178 -39.53 -29.09 -19.99
CA THR A 178 -38.67 -28.72 -18.86
C THR A 178 -38.27 -27.25 -18.91
N LYS A 179 -38.84 -26.48 -17.98
CA LYS A 179 -38.66 -25.03 -17.82
C LYS A 179 -37.70 -24.68 -16.68
N ILE A 180 -37.85 -25.39 -15.56
CA ILE A 180 -37.09 -25.19 -14.34
C ILE A 180 -36.61 -26.56 -13.86
N MET A 181 -35.31 -26.69 -13.62
CA MET A 181 -34.68 -27.91 -13.10
C MET A 181 -33.99 -27.61 -11.78
N GLY A 182 -34.28 -28.42 -10.76
CA GLY A 182 -33.61 -28.39 -9.48
C GLY A 182 -32.70 -29.61 -9.29
N LEU A 183 -31.41 -29.36 -9.10
CA LEU A 183 -30.41 -30.35 -8.72
C LEU A 183 -30.22 -30.32 -7.21
N TYR A 184 -30.62 -31.37 -6.49
CA TYR A 184 -30.53 -31.40 -5.02
C TYR A 184 -29.66 -32.54 -4.52
N GLY A 185 -29.13 -32.39 -3.30
CA GLY A 185 -28.27 -33.41 -2.68
C GLY A 185 -27.37 -32.83 -1.59
N MET A 186 -26.66 -33.71 -0.88
CA MET A 186 -25.81 -33.32 0.25
C MET A 186 -24.69 -32.33 -0.13
N GLY A 187 -24.22 -31.52 0.82
CA GLY A 187 -23.04 -30.66 0.61
C GLY A 187 -21.81 -31.49 0.21
N GLY A 188 -21.01 -31.01 -0.76
CA GLY A 188 -19.81 -31.72 -1.23
C GLY A 188 -20.04 -32.88 -2.20
N VAL A 189 -21.28 -33.16 -2.62
CA VAL A 189 -21.61 -34.27 -3.54
C VAL A 189 -21.31 -33.98 -5.02
N GLY A 190 -20.90 -32.75 -5.35
CA GLY A 190 -20.56 -32.35 -6.73
C GLY A 190 -21.72 -31.75 -7.54
N LYS A 191 -22.75 -31.17 -6.89
CA LYS A 191 -23.83 -30.44 -7.58
C LYS A 191 -23.33 -29.26 -8.42
N THR A 192 -22.47 -28.43 -7.84
CA THR A 192 -21.84 -27.29 -8.52
C THR A 192 -20.95 -27.76 -9.68
N THR A 193 -20.24 -28.88 -9.50
CA THR A 193 -19.46 -29.53 -10.56
C THR A 193 -20.34 -29.98 -11.73
N LEU A 194 -21.50 -30.57 -11.45
CA LEU A 194 -22.48 -30.96 -12.46
C LEU A 194 -23.08 -29.74 -13.17
N LEU A 195 -23.45 -28.70 -12.42
CA LEU A 195 -23.95 -27.44 -12.98
C LEU A 195 -22.89 -26.76 -13.88
N THR A 196 -21.61 -26.86 -13.51
CA THR A 196 -20.47 -26.35 -14.29
C THR A 196 -20.28 -27.12 -15.60
N GLN A 197 -20.40 -28.46 -15.59
CA GLN A 197 -20.41 -29.26 -16.82
C GLN A 197 -21.58 -28.90 -17.74
N ILE A 198 -22.77 -28.66 -17.19
CA ILE A 198 -23.93 -28.17 -17.96
C ILE A 198 -23.62 -26.80 -18.58
N ASN A 199 -23.03 -25.86 -17.82
CA ASN A 199 -22.60 -24.55 -18.35
C ASN A 199 -21.68 -24.71 -19.57
N ASN A 200 -20.60 -25.49 -19.42
CA ASN A 200 -19.61 -25.64 -20.50
C ASN A 200 -20.21 -26.33 -21.72
N LYS A 201 -21.10 -27.30 -21.54
CA LYS A 201 -21.83 -27.93 -22.65
C LYS A 201 -22.73 -26.95 -23.42
N PHE A 202 -23.31 -25.94 -22.75
CA PHE A 202 -23.99 -24.84 -23.45
C PHE A 202 -23.01 -23.92 -24.19
N VAL A 203 -21.83 -23.67 -23.62
CA VAL A 203 -20.77 -22.87 -24.28
C VAL A 203 -20.31 -23.54 -25.57
N ASP A 204 -20.02 -24.84 -25.55
CA ASP A 204 -19.59 -25.61 -26.72
C ASP A 204 -20.64 -25.61 -27.85
N MET A 205 -21.93 -25.60 -27.51
CA MET A 205 -23.01 -25.57 -28.49
C MET A 205 -23.23 -24.21 -29.14
N CYS A 206 -22.83 -23.11 -28.48
CA CYS A 206 -23.00 -21.76 -29.01
C CYS A 206 -22.18 -21.47 -30.28
N ASP A 207 -21.24 -22.36 -30.62
CA ASP A 207 -20.40 -22.23 -31.81
C ASP A 207 -21.02 -22.83 -33.09
N THR A 208 -22.17 -23.53 -33.01
CA THR A 208 -22.63 -24.37 -34.15
C THR A 208 -23.96 -24.00 -34.82
N HIS A 209 -24.96 -23.36 -34.20
CA HIS A 209 -26.25 -23.08 -34.88
C HIS A 209 -27.00 -21.81 -34.41
N ASP A 210 -27.89 -21.34 -35.30
CA ASP A 210 -28.59 -20.04 -35.43
C ASP A 210 -29.56 -19.59 -34.30
N GLY A 211 -29.24 -19.87 -33.03
CA GLY A 211 -30.05 -19.42 -31.88
C GLY A 211 -29.17 -18.98 -30.72
N VAL A 212 -28.86 -17.68 -30.63
CA VAL A 212 -28.03 -17.13 -29.55
C VAL A 212 -28.74 -17.31 -28.20
N VAL A 213 -28.32 -18.31 -27.43
CA VAL A 213 -28.76 -18.53 -26.04
C VAL A 213 -27.77 -17.88 -25.08
N ILE A 214 -28.22 -16.89 -24.32
CA ILE A 214 -27.39 -16.23 -23.30
C ILE A 214 -27.29 -17.16 -22.07
N VAL A 215 -26.07 -17.54 -21.65
CA VAL A 215 -25.86 -18.33 -20.43
C VAL A 215 -25.44 -17.42 -19.27
N ILE A 216 -26.24 -17.42 -18.20
CA ILE A 216 -26.06 -16.53 -17.03
C ILE A 216 -25.84 -17.39 -15.79
N TRP A 217 -24.65 -17.32 -15.19
CA TRP A 217 -24.34 -17.98 -13.93
C TRP A 217 -24.42 -17.01 -12.76
N VAL A 218 -25.10 -17.40 -11.68
CA VAL A 218 -25.19 -16.63 -10.43
C VAL A 218 -25.10 -17.55 -9.23
N VAL A 219 -24.15 -17.30 -8.33
CA VAL A 219 -24.14 -17.94 -6.99
C VAL A 219 -25.09 -17.18 -6.06
N VAL A 220 -25.91 -17.89 -5.29
CA VAL A 220 -26.92 -17.36 -4.38
C VAL A 220 -26.46 -17.60 -2.94
N SER A 221 -26.22 -16.53 -2.18
CA SER A 221 -25.79 -16.65 -0.77
C SER A 221 -26.97 -17.00 0.15
N GLY A 222 -26.69 -17.66 1.29
CA GLY A 222 -27.68 -18.10 2.27
C GLY A 222 -28.52 -16.97 2.90
N ASP A 223 -28.00 -15.74 2.92
CA ASP A 223 -28.70 -14.53 3.41
C ASP A 223 -29.68 -13.91 2.37
N LEU A 224 -29.75 -14.47 1.16
CA LEU A 224 -30.59 -14.07 0.02
C LEU A 224 -30.63 -12.55 -0.22
N GLN A 225 -29.52 -11.99 -0.69
CA GLN A 225 -29.44 -10.58 -1.07
C GLN A 225 -29.82 -10.36 -2.54
N VAL A 226 -31.11 -10.10 -2.79
CA VAL A 226 -31.66 -9.90 -4.16
C VAL A 226 -30.91 -8.82 -4.95
N HIS A 227 -30.46 -7.74 -4.30
CA HIS A 227 -29.69 -6.69 -4.96
C HIS A 227 -28.33 -7.18 -5.50
N LYS A 228 -27.68 -8.16 -4.83
CA LYS A 228 -26.42 -8.77 -5.28
C LYS A 228 -26.68 -9.65 -6.51
N ILE A 229 -27.77 -10.41 -6.51
CA ILE A 229 -28.21 -11.22 -7.65
C ILE A 229 -28.46 -10.32 -8.86
N GLN A 230 -29.28 -9.27 -8.71
CA GLN A 230 -29.53 -8.30 -9.77
C GLN A 230 -28.24 -7.66 -10.29
N HIS A 231 -27.29 -7.35 -9.40
CA HIS A 231 -26.01 -6.79 -9.82
C HIS A 231 -25.20 -7.76 -10.68
N ARG A 232 -25.12 -9.03 -10.29
CA ARG A 232 -24.41 -10.09 -11.05
C ARG A 232 -25.04 -10.31 -12.43
N ILE A 233 -26.37 -10.42 -12.48
CA ILE A 233 -27.11 -10.58 -13.74
C ILE A 233 -26.92 -9.36 -14.63
N GLY A 234 -27.12 -8.16 -14.09
CA GLY A 234 -26.94 -6.90 -14.81
C GLY A 234 -25.55 -6.76 -15.43
N ASN A 235 -24.49 -7.06 -14.67
CA ASN A 235 -23.12 -7.03 -15.18
C ASN A 235 -22.91 -8.01 -16.35
N LYS A 236 -23.54 -9.20 -16.30
CA LYS A 236 -23.43 -10.23 -17.35
C LYS A 236 -24.15 -9.84 -18.64
N ILE A 237 -25.29 -9.14 -18.53
CA ILE A 237 -26.06 -8.65 -19.69
C ILE A 237 -25.61 -7.25 -20.17
N GLY A 238 -24.51 -6.71 -19.64
CA GLY A 238 -23.87 -5.49 -20.13
C GLY A 238 -24.14 -4.22 -19.33
N TYR A 239 -24.98 -4.25 -18.28
CA TYR A 239 -25.16 -3.11 -17.37
C TYR A 239 -23.98 -3.00 -16.41
N LYS A 240 -23.07 -2.05 -16.66
CA LYS A 240 -21.86 -1.81 -15.85
C LYS A 240 -21.81 -0.36 -15.32
N GLY A 241 -20.93 -0.11 -14.35
CA GLY A 241 -20.61 1.25 -13.89
C GLY A 241 -21.39 1.75 -12.67
N VAL A 242 -21.10 3.00 -12.28
CA VAL A 242 -21.60 3.65 -11.06
C VAL A 242 -23.12 3.88 -11.12
N GLU A 243 -23.65 4.18 -12.31
CA GLU A 243 -25.07 4.41 -12.53
C GLU A 243 -25.90 3.15 -12.24
N TRP A 244 -25.46 2.00 -12.77
CA TRP A 244 -26.10 0.71 -12.46
C TRP A 244 -26.08 0.40 -10.98
N LYS A 245 -24.95 0.66 -10.29
CA LYS A 245 -24.84 0.41 -8.84
C LYS A 245 -25.84 1.23 -8.04
N LYS A 246 -26.09 2.49 -8.42
CA LYS A 246 -27.01 3.43 -7.74
C LYS A 246 -28.50 3.18 -7.99
N LYS A 247 -28.89 2.41 -9.02
CA LYS A 247 -30.31 2.13 -9.30
C LYS A 247 -30.99 1.37 -8.16
N LYS A 248 -32.27 1.70 -7.91
CA LYS A 248 -33.12 1.01 -6.93
C LYS A 248 -33.47 -0.41 -7.39
N LYS A 249 -33.80 -1.29 -6.45
CA LYS A 249 -34.15 -2.70 -6.68
C LYS A 249 -35.21 -2.89 -7.79
N ASN A 250 -36.30 -2.12 -7.74
CA ASN A 250 -37.39 -2.24 -8.73
C ASN A 250 -36.98 -1.77 -10.13
N GLN A 251 -36.12 -0.75 -10.23
CA GLN A 251 -35.59 -0.28 -11.51
C GLN A 251 -34.68 -1.33 -12.13
N LYS A 252 -33.79 -1.94 -11.32
CA LYS A 252 -32.95 -3.04 -11.77
C LYS A 252 -33.76 -4.24 -12.26
N ALA A 253 -34.84 -4.58 -11.55
CA ALA A 253 -35.73 -5.66 -11.96
C ALA A 253 -36.37 -5.37 -13.33
N LEU A 254 -36.87 -4.15 -13.53
CA LEU A 254 -37.49 -3.75 -14.79
C LEU A 254 -36.49 -3.76 -15.97
N ASP A 255 -35.27 -3.27 -15.74
CA ASP A 255 -34.22 -3.27 -16.75
C ASP A 255 -33.83 -4.70 -17.16
N ILE A 256 -33.63 -5.60 -16.17
CA ILE A 256 -33.34 -7.02 -16.40
C ILE A 256 -34.48 -7.68 -17.17
N PHE A 257 -35.72 -7.45 -16.75
CA PHE A 257 -36.91 -8.02 -17.38
C PHE A 257 -37.04 -7.59 -18.85
N ASN A 258 -36.91 -6.29 -19.12
CA ASN A 258 -37.03 -5.73 -20.47
C ASN A 258 -35.96 -6.27 -21.43
N PHE A 259 -34.76 -6.53 -20.92
CA PHE A 259 -33.68 -7.12 -21.70
C PHE A 259 -33.91 -8.62 -21.96
N LEU A 260 -34.14 -9.40 -20.90
CA LEU A 260 -34.24 -10.85 -20.99
C LEU A 260 -35.51 -11.32 -21.70
N SER A 261 -36.62 -10.58 -21.63
CA SER A 261 -37.87 -10.94 -22.30
C SER A 261 -37.76 -11.01 -23.83
N LYS A 262 -36.71 -10.43 -24.41
CA LYS A 262 -36.45 -10.39 -25.87
C LYS A 262 -35.39 -11.39 -26.32
N LYS A 263 -34.90 -12.24 -25.42
CA LYS A 263 -33.73 -13.11 -25.65
C LYS A 263 -34.03 -14.52 -25.14
N ARG A 264 -33.46 -15.54 -25.79
CA ARG A 264 -33.38 -16.89 -25.24
C ARG A 264 -32.22 -16.93 -24.25
N PHE A 265 -32.44 -17.43 -23.05
CA PHE A 265 -31.38 -17.54 -22.04
C PHE A 265 -31.51 -18.77 -21.17
N VAL A 266 -30.37 -19.20 -20.61
CA VAL A 266 -30.29 -20.20 -19.54
C VAL A 266 -29.75 -19.50 -18.30
N LEU A 267 -30.51 -19.55 -17.21
CA LEU A 267 -30.09 -19.02 -15.91
C LEU A 267 -29.69 -20.15 -14.98
N LEU A 268 -28.42 -20.18 -14.60
CA LEU A 268 -27.81 -21.15 -13.70
C LEU A 268 -27.66 -20.50 -12.32
N LEU A 269 -28.47 -20.92 -11.34
CA LEU A 269 -28.44 -20.43 -9.97
C LEU A 269 -27.77 -21.45 -9.04
N ASP A 270 -26.57 -21.15 -8.59
CA ASP A 270 -25.81 -22.06 -7.73
C ASP A 270 -26.05 -21.77 -6.24
N ASP A 271 -26.21 -22.85 -5.46
CA ASP A 271 -26.34 -22.91 -4.01
C ASP A 271 -27.55 -22.18 -3.41
N ILE A 272 -28.77 -22.51 -3.87
CA ILE A 272 -30.00 -21.93 -3.29
C ILE A 272 -30.33 -22.55 -1.93
N TRP A 273 -30.45 -21.70 -0.90
CA TRP A 273 -30.80 -22.10 0.48
C TRP A 273 -32.30 -22.01 0.80
N ARG A 274 -33.04 -21.12 0.15
CA ARG A 274 -34.48 -20.88 0.36
C ARG A 274 -35.14 -20.41 -0.94
N LYS A 275 -36.48 -20.42 -1.03
CA LYS A 275 -37.23 -19.97 -2.22
C LYS A 275 -36.76 -18.60 -2.70
N VAL A 276 -36.46 -18.49 -4.00
CA VAL A 276 -36.04 -17.26 -4.67
C VAL A 276 -37.20 -16.72 -5.49
N ASP A 277 -37.60 -15.47 -5.27
CA ASP A 277 -38.61 -14.80 -6.09
C ASP A 277 -37.98 -14.27 -7.38
N LEU A 278 -38.18 -15.03 -8.46
CA LEU A 278 -37.70 -14.69 -9.80
C LEU A 278 -38.31 -13.38 -10.33
N THR A 279 -39.56 -13.09 -9.96
CA THR A 279 -40.25 -11.86 -10.41
C THR A 279 -39.65 -10.64 -9.73
N GLU A 280 -39.30 -10.75 -8.45
CA GLU A 280 -38.65 -9.68 -7.69
C GLU A 280 -37.25 -9.34 -8.23
N ILE A 281 -36.54 -10.33 -8.78
CA ILE A 281 -35.25 -10.13 -9.46
C ILE A 281 -35.44 -9.46 -10.82
N GLY A 282 -36.58 -9.69 -11.50
CA GLY A 282 -36.84 -9.25 -12.87
C GLY A 282 -36.65 -10.37 -13.92
N ILE A 283 -36.64 -11.64 -13.51
CA ILE A 283 -36.51 -12.77 -14.44
C ILE A 283 -37.89 -13.09 -15.02
N PRO A 284 -38.05 -13.09 -16.36
CA PRO A 284 -39.32 -13.47 -16.97
C PRO A 284 -39.61 -14.94 -16.71
N ASN A 285 -40.89 -15.29 -16.55
CA ASN A 285 -41.30 -16.67 -16.35
C ASN A 285 -40.92 -17.52 -17.58
N PRO A 286 -40.27 -18.67 -17.40
CA PRO A 286 -39.99 -19.61 -18.49
C PRO A 286 -41.27 -20.06 -19.22
N THR A 287 -41.31 -19.91 -20.53
CA THR A 287 -42.40 -20.41 -21.39
C THR A 287 -41.81 -21.14 -22.60
N SER A 288 -42.61 -22.02 -23.22
CA SER A 288 -42.17 -22.72 -24.44
C SER A 288 -41.90 -21.75 -25.60
N GLN A 289 -42.49 -20.55 -25.58
CA GLN A 289 -42.30 -19.52 -26.60
C GLN A 289 -41.02 -18.71 -26.41
N ASN A 290 -40.63 -18.38 -25.17
CA ASN A 290 -39.41 -17.62 -24.92
C ASN A 290 -38.15 -18.49 -24.85
N GLY A 291 -38.30 -19.82 -24.80
CA GLY A 291 -37.19 -20.78 -24.82
C GLY A 291 -36.22 -20.61 -23.65
N CYS A 292 -36.67 -19.96 -22.57
CA CYS A 292 -35.85 -19.68 -21.39
C CYS A 292 -35.87 -20.89 -20.44
N LYS A 293 -34.71 -21.23 -19.89
CA LYS A 293 -34.57 -22.34 -18.93
C LYS A 293 -33.85 -21.89 -17.68
N ILE A 294 -34.26 -22.42 -16.52
CA ILE A 294 -33.65 -22.13 -15.23
C ILE A 294 -33.16 -23.44 -14.63
N VAL A 295 -31.89 -23.48 -14.24
CA VAL A 295 -31.30 -24.63 -13.54
C VAL A 295 -30.72 -24.13 -12.24
N PHE A 296 -30.94 -24.84 -11.15
CA PHE A 296 -30.37 -24.46 -9.87
C PHE A 296 -29.89 -25.63 -9.05
N THR A 297 -28.94 -25.38 -8.15
CA THR A 297 -28.47 -26.36 -7.17
C THR A 297 -28.98 -26.01 -5.77
N THR A 298 -29.29 -27.01 -4.96
CA THR A 298 -29.69 -26.81 -3.56
C THR A 298 -29.34 -28.00 -2.69
N ARG A 299 -29.28 -27.82 -1.37
CA ARG A 299 -29.18 -28.92 -0.41
C ARG A 299 -30.54 -29.51 -0.01
N SER A 300 -31.65 -28.85 -0.35
CA SER A 300 -32.98 -29.16 0.17
C SER A 300 -33.98 -29.51 -0.93
N LEU A 301 -34.56 -30.71 -0.84
CA LEU A 301 -35.68 -31.13 -1.70
C LEU A 301 -36.88 -30.18 -1.57
N GLY A 302 -37.15 -29.67 -0.36
CA GLY A 302 -38.25 -28.73 -0.11
C GLY A 302 -38.09 -27.40 -0.85
N VAL A 303 -36.83 -26.96 -1.08
CA VAL A 303 -36.57 -25.77 -1.91
C VAL A 303 -36.97 -26.05 -3.36
N CYS A 304 -36.66 -27.24 -3.91
CA CYS A 304 -37.09 -27.61 -5.26
C CYS A 304 -38.61 -27.53 -5.43
N THR A 305 -39.36 -28.10 -4.49
CA THR A 305 -40.83 -28.03 -4.49
C THR A 305 -41.33 -26.59 -4.40
N SER A 306 -40.73 -25.77 -3.53
CA SER A 306 -41.12 -24.35 -3.35
C SER A 306 -40.85 -23.47 -4.58
N MET A 307 -39.88 -23.87 -5.40
CA MET A 307 -39.52 -23.24 -6.68
C MET A 307 -40.38 -23.77 -7.85
N GLY A 308 -41.31 -24.70 -7.60
CA GLY A 308 -42.22 -25.24 -8.62
C GLY A 308 -41.63 -26.37 -9.46
N VAL A 309 -40.60 -27.08 -8.98
CA VAL A 309 -40.03 -28.24 -9.67
C VAL A 309 -40.80 -29.50 -9.28
N HIS A 310 -41.42 -30.17 -10.26
CA HIS A 310 -42.19 -31.40 -10.06
C HIS A 310 -41.32 -32.65 -9.97
N GLU A 311 -40.26 -32.73 -10.77
CA GLU A 311 -39.34 -33.87 -10.81
C GLU A 311 -37.89 -33.41 -10.54
N PRO A 312 -37.53 -33.16 -9.27
CA PRO A 312 -36.18 -32.72 -8.92
C PRO A 312 -35.18 -33.87 -9.07
N MET A 313 -33.98 -33.56 -9.57
CA MET A 313 -32.92 -34.53 -9.78
C MET A 313 -31.99 -34.60 -8.57
N GLU A 314 -31.84 -35.80 -8.00
CA GLU A 314 -30.93 -36.05 -6.89
C GLU A 314 -29.51 -36.33 -7.38
N VAL A 315 -28.54 -35.55 -6.91
CA VAL A 315 -27.11 -35.82 -7.07
C VAL A 315 -26.63 -36.64 -5.88
N ARG A 316 -26.41 -37.94 -6.11
CA ARG A 316 -26.05 -38.93 -5.08
C ARG A 316 -24.54 -39.05 -4.90
N CYS A 317 -24.15 -39.59 -3.75
CA CYS A 317 -22.77 -39.98 -3.50
C CYS A 317 -22.33 -41.11 -4.44
N LEU A 318 -21.02 -41.22 -4.67
CA LEU A 318 -20.43 -42.32 -5.42
C LEU A 318 -20.69 -43.65 -4.70
N SER A 319 -20.77 -44.74 -5.46
CA SER A 319 -20.82 -46.08 -4.87
C SER A 319 -19.56 -46.35 -4.06
N THR A 320 -19.73 -46.87 -2.86
CA THR A 320 -18.61 -47.24 -1.98
C THR A 320 -18.04 -48.60 -2.37
N ASN A 321 -16.71 -48.71 -2.44
CA ASN A 321 -15.99 -49.98 -2.55
C ASN A 321 -15.53 -50.44 -1.15
N ASP A 322 -15.05 -51.69 -1.01
CA ASP A 322 -14.63 -52.29 0.28
C ASP A 322 -13.34 -51.71 0.90
N ALA A 323 -12.77 -50.66 0.31
CA ALA A 323 -11.56 -50.01 0.82
C ALA A 323 -11.85 -49.22 2.10
N LYS A 324 -11.23 -49.60 3.22
CA LYS A 324 -11.54 -49.10 4.58
C LYS A 324 -11.51 -47.56 4.72
N VAL A 325 -10.49 -46.88 4.20
CA VAL A 325 -10.35 -45.40 4.28
C VAL A 325 -11.37 -44.70 3.37
N ALA A 326 -11.56 -45.17 2.14
CA ALA A 326 -12.56 -44.63 1.22
C ALA A 326 -13.99 -44.87 1.73
N GLY A 327 -14.23 -46.00 2.41
CA GLY A 327 -15.48 -46.33 3.08
C GLY A 327 -15.85 -45.33 4.18
N ALA A 328 -14.86 -44.78 4.89
CA ALA A 328 -15.09 -43.72 5.88
C ALA A 328 -15.66 -42.43 5.24
N CYS A 329 -15.34 -42.18 3.96
CA CYS A 329 -15.86 -41.04 3.20
C CYS A 329 -17.28 -41.24 2.67
N ARG A 330 -17.85 -42.46 2.80
CA ARG A 330 -19.23 -42.81 2.40
C ARG A 330 -19.58 -42.37 0.97
N GLY A 331 -18.60 -42.40 0.06
CA GLY A 331 -18.78 -42.04 -1.34
C GLY A 331 -18.91 -40.54 -1.61
N LEU A 332 -18.67 -39.66 -0.63
CA LEU A 332 -18.75 -38.22 -0.82
C LEU A 332 -17.47 -37.71 -1.53
N PRO A 333 -17.56 -37.13 -2.74
CA PRO A 333 -16.39 -36.74 -3.53
C PRO A 333 -15.45 -35.76 -2.84
N LEU A 334 -15.99 -34.72 -2.17
CA LEU A 334 -15.15 -33.75 -1.45
C LEU A 334 -14.37 -34.42 -0.31
N ALA A 335 -14.99 -35.34 0.42
CA ALA A 335 -14.33 -36.09 1.47
C ALA A 335 -13.21 -36.98 0.93
N LEU A 336 -13.46 -37.66 -0.20
CA LEU A 336 -12.46 -38.50 -0.87
C LEU A 336 -11.27 -37.68 -1.35
N ASN A 337 -11.49 -36.48 -1.89
CA ASN A 337 -10.38 -35.62 -2.33
C ASN A 337 -9.52 -35.16 -1.15
N VAL A 338 -10.16 -34.65 -0.10
CA VAL A 338 -9.47 -34.15 1.10
C VAL A 338 -8.68 -35.26 1.80
N ILE A 339 -9.28 -36.45 1.97
CA ILE A 339 -8.56 -37.57 2.59
C ILE A 339 -7.46 -38.09 1.68
N GLY A 340 -7.66 -38.09 0.36
CA GLY A 340 -6.67 -38.50 -0.62
C GLY A 340 -5.41 -37.64 -0.55
N GLU A 341 -5.57 -36.31 -0.52
CA GLU A 341 -4.48 -35.36 -0.35
C GLU A 341 -3.78 -35.56 1.01
N THR A 342 -4.56 -35.66 2.10
CA THR A 342 -4.02 -35.85 3.46
C THR A 342 -3.23 -37.17 3.59
N MET A 343 -3.69 -38.23 2.94
CA MET A 343 -3.06 -39.55 2.99
C MET A 343 -1.92 -39.72 1.99
N SER A 344 -1.76 -38.82 1.02
CA SER A 344 -0.76 -38.91 -0.06
C SER A 344 0.69 -38.96 0.45
N CYS A 345 0.95 -38.35 1.61
CA CYS A 345 2.27 -38.34 2.25
C CYS A 345 2.53 -39.56 3.17
N LYS A 346 1.50 -40.38 3.45
CA LYS A 346 1.60 -41.54 4.37
C LYS A 346 2.08 -42.78 3.62
N LYS A 347 3.23 -43.31 4.04
CA LYS A 347 3.95 -44.37 3.30
C LYS A 347 3.82 -45.75 3.94
N THR A 348 3.39 -45.85 5.19
CA THR A 348 3.39 -47.10 5.96
C THR A 348 1.99 -47.61 6.24
N THR A 349 1.80 -48.94 6.27
CA THR A 349 0.49 -49.55 6.57
C THR A 349 -0.04 -49.17 7.97
N GLN A 350 0.85 -48.94 8.94
CA GLN A 350 0.48 -48.51 10.29
C GLN A 350 -0.16 -47.11 10.30
N GLU A 351 0.37 -46.16 9.53
CA GLU A 351 -0.22 -44.82 9.39
C GLU A 351 -1.63 -44.88 8.81
N TRP A 352 -1.87 -45.80 7.86
CA TRP A 352 -3.18 -46.02 7.26
C TRP A 352 -4.18 -46.65 8.23
N TYR A 353 -3.76 -47.60 9.07
CA TYR A 353 -4.60 -48.15 10.13
C TYR A 353 -4.93 -47.10 11.20
N HIS A 354 -3.93 -46.33 11.62
CA HIS A 354 -4.11 -45.24 12.57
C HIS A 354 -5.12 -44.20 12.06
N ALA A 355 -5.03 -43.81 10.77
CA ALA A 355 -5.99 -42.90 10.14
C ALA A 355 -7.43 -43.42 10.24
N VAL A 356 -7.66 -44.71 10.04
CA VAL A 356 -9.00 -45.32 10.16
C VAL A 356 -9.54 -45.21 11.60
N ASP A 357 -8.70 -45.43 12.60
CA ASP A 357 -9.12 -45.37 14.00
C ASP A 357 -9.40 -43.93 14.46
N VAL A 358 -8.58 -42.97 14.03
CA VAL A 358 -8.84 -41.54 14.31
C VAL A 358 -10.12 -41.07 13.62
N LEU A 359 -10.34 -41.43 12.36
CA LEU A 359 -11.56 -41.07 11.63
C LEU A 359 -12.82 -41.64 12.29
N LYS A 360 -12.76 -42.87 12.84
CA LYS A 360 -13.87 -43.46 13.61
C LYS A 360 -14.12 -42.70 14.90
N THR A 361 -13.05 -42.31 15.60
CA THR A 361 -13.13 -41.54 16.85
C THR A 361 -13.80 -40.19 16.59
N TYR A 362 -13.32 -39.43 15.60
CA TYR A 362 -13.95 -38.16 15.23
C TYR A 362 -15.39 -38.34 14.74
N ALA A 363 -15.71 -39.41 14.02
CA ALA A 363 -17.09 -39.68 13.62
C ALA A 363 -18.03 -39.87 14.83
N ALA A 364 -17.53 -40.36 15.97
CA ALA A 364 -18.31 -40.41 17.21
C ALA A 364 -18.52 -39.02 17.82
N ASP A 365 -17.49 -38.16 17.79
CA ASP A 365 -17.56 -36.79 18.32
C ASP A 365 -18.55 -35.89 17.56
N PHE A 366 -18.83 -36.21 16.28
CA PHE A 366 -19.77 -35.46 15.42
C PHE A 366 -21.11 -36.20 15.19
N SER A 367 -21.49 -37.16 16.05
CA SER A 367 -22.71 -37.98 15.86
C SER A 367 -24.00 -37.17 15.71
N ASP A 368 -24.07 -36.01 16.35
CA ASP A 368 -25.26 -35.16 16.42
C ASP A 368 -25.36 -34.17 15.25
N VAL A 369 -24.31 -34.08 14.41
CA VAL A 369 -24.24 -33.13 13.29
C VAL A 369 -24.67 -33.79 11.99
N LYS A 370 -25.61 -33.17 11.27
CA LYS A 370 -26.10 -33.67 9.96
C LYS A 370 -25.00 -33.75 8.88
N GLU A 371 -23.91 -33.01 9.05
CA GLU A 371 -22.80 -32.91 8.11
C GLU A 371 -21.74 -33.99 8.35
N LYS A 372 -21.92 -35.14 7.68
CA LYS A 372 -21.04 -36.32 7.75
C LYS A 372 -19.59 -36.09 7.28
N ILE A 373 -19.26 -34.90 6.78
CA ILE A 373 -17.93 -34.55 6.28
C ILE A 373 -17.01 -33.94 7.35
N LEU A 374 -17.58 -33.39 8.44
CA LEU A 374 -16.79 -32.72 9.48
C LEU A 374 -15.69 -33.58 10.11
N PRO A 375 -15.88 -34.88 10.39
CA PRO A 375 -14.79 -35.74 10.89
C PRO A 375 -13.57 -35.77 9.96
N ILE A 376 -13.82 -35.71 8.65
CA ILE A 376 -12.78 -35.83 7.61
C ILE A 376 -12.06 -34.50 7.44
N LEU A 377 -12.78 -33.39 7.46
CA LEU A 377 -12.18 -32.04 7.44
C LEU A 377 -11.35 -31.80 8.70
N LYS A 378 -11.83 -32.23 9.87
CA LYS A 378 -11.06 -32.16 11.12
C LYS A 378 -9.77 -32.97 11.03
N TYR A 379 -9.84 -34.21 10.55
CA TYR A 379 -8.66 -35.05 10.36
C TYR A 379 -7.63 -34.39 9.42
N SER A 380 -8.09 -33.81 8.31
CA SER A 380 -7.22 -33.08 7.39
C SER A 380 -6.57 -31.85 8.04
N TYR A 381 -7.36 -31.04 8.75
CA TYR A 381 -6.87 -29.86 9.47
C TYR A 381 -5.82 -30.22 10.54
N ASP A 382 -6.06 -31.26 11.34
CA ASP A 382 -5.13 -31.68 12.39
C ASP A 382 -3.81 -32.22 11.81
N ASN A 383 -3.81 -32.70 10.56
CA ASN A 383 -2.63 -33.17 9.84
C ASN A 383 -1.88 -32.06 9.05
N LEU A 384 -2.33 -30.80 9.09
CA LEU A 384 -1.59 -29.69 8.46
C LEU A 384 -0.23 -29.47 9.15
N GLU A 385 0.82 -29.30 8.36
CA GLU A 385 2.19 -29.09 8.86
C GLU A 385 2.40 -27.65 9.38
N GLY A 386 2.54 -27.52 10.70
CA GLY A 386 2.89 -26.26 11.36
C GLY A 386 1.70 -25.43 11.86
N GLU A 387 1.85 -24.89 13.06
CA GLU A 387 0.80 -24.08 13.72
C GLU A 387 0.50 -22.77 12.98
N ASN A 388 1.48 -22.23 12.25
CA ASN A 388 1.28 -21.04 11.42
C ASN A 388 0.33 -21.33 10.24
N VAL A 389 0.45 -22.49 9.58
CA VAL A 389 -0.43 -22.88 8.47
C VAL A 389 -1.86 -23.10 8.95
N LYS A 390 -2.01 -23.75 10.11
CA LYS A 390 -3.30 -23.92 10.79
C LYS A 390 -3.93 -22.57 11.16
N SER A 391 -3.13 -21.62 11.65
CA SER A 391 -3.58 -20.26 11.98
C SER A 391 -4.01 -19.49 10.74
N CYS A 392 -3.23 -19.57 9.65
CA CYS A 392 -3.60 -18.99 8.35
C CYS A 392 -4.95 -19.53 7.85
N PHE A 393 -5.16 -20.85 7.91
CA PHE A 393 -6.42 -21.49 7.51
C PHE A 393 -7.59 -21.06 8.40
N LEU A 394 -7.42 -21.04 9.73
CA LEU A 394 -8.45 -20.57 10.66
C LEU A 394 -8.81 -19.10 10.42
N TYR A 395 -7.85 -18.26 10.06
CA TYR A 395 -8.10 -16.85 9.78
C TYR A 395 -9.09 -16.64 8.62
N CYS A 396 -9.13 -17.56 7.66
CA CYS A 396 -10.11 -17.53 6.57
C CYS A 396 -11.56 -17.65 7.06
N SER A 397 -11.81 -18.18 8.27
CA SER A 397 -13.15 -18.24 8.87
C SER A 397 -13.72 -16.89 9.27
N LEU A 398 -12.89 -15.83 9.33
CA LEU A 398 -13.32 -14.47 9.64
C LEU A 398 -13.99 -13.78 8.45
N PHE A 399 -13.90 -14.35 7.25
CA PHE A 399 -14.50 -13.77 6.05
C PHE A 399 -15.98 -14.14 5.92
N PRO A 400 -16.82 -13.25 5.39
CA PRO A 400 -18.22 -13.56 5.14
C PRO A 400 -18.39 -14.73 4.17
N GLU A 401 -19.51 -15.44 4.30
CA GLU A 401 -19.89 -16.54 3.41
C GLU A 401 -19.87 -16.10 1.92
N ASP A 402 -19.29 -16.95 1.06
CA ASP A 402 -19.09 -16.75 -0.38
C ASP A 402 -18.38 -15.46 -0.80
N ALA A 403 -17.67 -14.80 0.13
CA ALA A 403 -16.88 -13.63 -0.21
C ALA A 403 -15.73 -14.02 -1.15
N LEU A 404 -15.51 -13.22 -2.19
CA LEU A 404 -14.27 -13.29 -2.95
C LEU A 404 -13.14 -12.80 -2.03
N ILE A 405 -12.31 -13.72 -1.59
CA ILE A 405 -11.15 -13.44 -0.76
C ILE A 405 -10.00 -13.05 -1.69
N ASP A 406 -9.56 -11.81 -1.58
CA ASP A 406 -8.41 -11.31 -2.31
C ASP A 406 -7.13 -11.93 -1.71
N LYS A 407 -6.37 -12.64 -2.55
CA LYS A 407 -5.19 -13.41 -2.13
C LYS A 407 -4.12 -12.51 -1.51
N GLU A 408 -3.81 -11.39 -2.14
CA GLU A 408 -2.78 -10.46 -1.67
C GLU A 408 -3.17 -9.87 -0.32
N ARG A 409 -4.44 -9.49 -0.20
CA ARG A 409 -4.99 -8.91 1.02
C ARG A 409 -4.99 -9.88 2.21
N VAL A 410 -5.19 -11.17 1.98
CA VAL A 410 -5.11 -12.17 3.06
C VAL A 410 -3.67 -12.44 3.48
N ILE A 411 -2.74 -12.48 2.53
CA ILE A 411 -1.32 -12.59 2.83
C ILE A 411 -0.87 -11.39 3.69
N ASP A 412 -1.31 -10.18 3.35
CA ASP A 412 -1.05 -8.98 4.16
C ASP A 412 -1.55 -9.13 5.60
N TYR A 413 -2.75 -9.69 5.79
CA TYR A 413 -3.31 -9.94 7.11
C TYR A 413 -2.50 -10.98 7.88
N TRP A 414 -2.12 -12.09 7.25
CA TRP A 414 -1.30 -13.11 7.89
C TRP A 414 0.07 -12.58 8.32
N ILE A 415 0.68 -11.68 7.54
CA ILE A 415 1.92 -11.01 7.93
C ILE A 415 1.67 -10.06 9.11
N CYS A 416 0.57 -9.29 9.11
CA CYS A 416 0.22 -8.39 10.22
C CYS A 416 -0.02 -9.13 11.53
N GLU A 417 -0.63 -10.31 11.48
CA GLU A 417 -0.84 -11.19 12.64
C GLU A 417 0.43 -11.95 13.04
N GLY A 418 1.51 -11.84 12.27
CA GLY A 418 2.78 -12.52 12.53
C GLY A 418 2.79 -14.00 12.17
N PHE A 419 1.85 -14.48 11.36
CA PHE A 419 1.82 -15.86 10.87
C PHE A 419 2.88 -16.11 9.77
N ILE A 420 3.31 -15.06 9.05
CA ILE A 420 4.26 -15.10 7.93
C ILE A 420 5.31 -13.98 8.08
N ASP A 421 6.57 -14.24 7.72
CA ASP A 421 7.68 -13.26 7.74
C ASP A 421 7.57 -12.21 6.61
N GLY A 422 7.79 -10.94 6.95
CA GLY A 422 7.56 -9.75 6.11
C GLY A 422 8.83 -9.09 5.53
N SER A 423 9.97 -9.77 5.58
CA SER A 423 11.30 -9.25 5.22
C SER A 423 11.48 -8.73 3.77
N ASN A 424 10.55 -9.01 2.85
CA ASN A 424 10.58 -8.57 1.44
C ASN A 424 9.58 -7.43 1.10
N ILE A 425 9.04 -6.73 2.11
CA ILE A 425 8.03 -5.69 1.89
C ILE A 425 8.67 -4.41 1.35
N VAL A 426 8.18 -3.96 0.18
CA VAL A 426 8.64 -2.72 -0.48
C VAL A 426 7.84 -1.48 -0.05
N ARG A 427 6.56 -1.62 0.31
CA ARG A 427 5.71 -0.51 0.78
C ARG A 427 4.75 -1.00 1.86
N LEU A 428 4.36 -0.11 2.78
CA LEU A 428 3.37 -0.44 3.79
C LEU A 428 2.03 -0.87 3.16
N PRO A 429 1.50 -2.07 3.49
CA PRO A 429 0.23 -2.53 2.93
C PRO A 429 -0.94 -1.61 3.29
N VAL A 430 -1.86 -1.40 2.35
CA VAL A 430 -3.07 -0.59 2.57
C VAL A 430 -3.95 -1.20 3.68
N GLY A 431 -3.87 -2.53 3.88
CA GLY A 431 -4.54 -3.23 4.97
C GLY A 431 -4.04 -2.79 6.36
N LEU A 432 -2.73 -2.62 6.52
CA LEU A 432 -2.10 -2.17 7.77
C LEU A 432 -2.67 -0.81 8.20
N GLN A 433 -2.87 0.10 7.25
CA GLN A 433 -3.41 1.45 7.49
C GLN A 433 -4.84 1.46 8.07
N LYS A 434 -5.55 0.33 8.05
CA LYS A 434 -6.90 0.20 8.63
C LYS A 434 -6.89 -0.21 10.10
N LEU A 435 -5.74 -0.59 10.65
CA LEU A 435 -5.59 -1.08 12.02
C LEU A 435 -5.56 0.08 13.03
N LYS A 436 -6.70 0.75 13.20
CA LYS A 436 -6.84 1.93 14.08
C LYS A 436 -6.51 1.68 15.56
N ARG A 437 -6.43 0.43 16.00
CA ARG A 437 -6.12 0.02 17.39
C ARG A 437 -4.65 -0.38 17.61
N LEU A 438 -3.84 -0.43 16.55
CA LEU A 438 -2.43 -0.82 16.65
C LEU A 438 -1.67 0.22 17.49
N ARG A 439 -0.94 -0.26 18.51
CA ARG A 439 -0.18 0.60 19.46
C ARG A 439 1.33 0.52 19.25
N HIS A 440 1.84 -0.60 18.77
CA HIS A 440 3.26 -0.83 18.59
C HIS A 440 3.51 -1.31 17.17
N LEU A 441 4.43 -0.66 16.47
CA LEU A 441 4.86 -1.04 15.13
C LEU A 441 6.38 -0.97 15.06
N ASN A 442 7.01 -2.13 14.84
CA ASN A 442 8.44 -2.23 14.65
C ASN A 442 8.73 -2.56 13.19
N LEU A 443 9.44 -1.67 12.49
CA LEU A 443 9.88 -1.85 11.11
C LEU A 443 11.40 -1.84 11.01
N GLU A 444 12.12 -2.01 12.13
CA GLU A 444 13.58 -2.12 12.14
C GLU A 444 14.04 -3.28 11.25
N SER A 445 15.09 -3.04 10.47
CA SER A 445 15.71 -4.03 9.56
C SER A 445 14.81 -4.52 8.42
N MET A 446 13.77 -3.76 8.06
CA MET A 446 12.98 -3.99 6.85
C MET A 446 13.73 -3.42 5.63
N LEU A 447 14.79 -4.11 5.22
CA LEU A 447 15.80 -3.63 4.24
C LEU A 447 15.22 -3.24 2.87
N CYS A 448 14.10 -3.85 2.46
CA CYS A 448 13.44 -3.60 1.17
C CYS A 448 12.40 -2.48 1.22
N LEU A 449 12.07 -1.92 2.40
CA LEU A 449 10.99 -0.96 2.55
C LEU A 449 11.36 0.41 1.95
N GLU A 450 10.78 0.74 0.81
CA GLU A 450 10.96 2.01 0.09
C GLU A 450 10.16 3.16 0.72
N GLY A 451 9.40 2.98 1.80
CA GLY A 451 8.76 4.10 2.50
C GLY A 451 7.54 3.76 3.35
N VAL A 452 7.17 4.70 4.21
CA VAL A 452 6.10 4.55 5.22
C VAL A 452 4.85 5.38 4.93
N SER A 453 4.54 5.63 3.65
CA SER A 453 3.36 6.43 3.30
C SER A 453 2.07 5.81 3.86
N GLY A 454 1.24 6.66 4.48
CA GLY A 454 -0.01 6.27 5.12
C GLY A 454 0.16 5.72 6.54
N ILE A 455 1.37 5.73 7.13
CA ILE A 455 1.57 5.35 8.53
C ILE A 455 0.82 6.29 9.49
N SER A 456 0.60 7.55 9.10
CA SER A 456 -0.24 8.51 9.83
C SER A 456 -1.69 8.07 10.04
N ASN A 457 -2.20 7.11 9.26
CA ASN A 457 -3.54 6.55 9.46
C ASN A 457 -3.65 5.67 10.74
N LEU A 458 -2.51 5.27 11.33
CA LEU A 458 -2.44 4.49 12.56
C LEU A 458 -2.61 5.41 13.79
N SER A 459 -3.80 5.97 13.96
CA SER A 459 -4.06 7.02 14.95
C SER A 459 -3.75 6.63 16.41
N SER A 460 -3.80 5.34 16.77
CA SER A 460 -3.52 4.88 18.14
C SER A 460 -2.06 4.47 18.38
N LEU A 461 -1.17 4.72 17.43
CA LEU A 461 0.22 4.27 17.50
C LEU A 461 1.00 5.03 18.57
N LYS A 462 1.61 4.28 19.51
CA LYS A 462 2.42 4.78 20.62
C LYS A 462 3.90 4.50 20.45
N THR A 463 4.25 3.37 19.86
CA THR A 463 5.65 2.99 19.59
C THR A 463 5.85 2.77 18.11
N LEU A 464 6.82 3.47 17.54
CA LEU A 464 7.24 3.32 16.16
C LEU A 464 8.76 3.17 16.11
N LYS A 465 9.23 2.10 15.48
CA LYS A 465 10.67 1.85 15.33
C LYS A 465 11.08 1.74 13.86
N LEU A 466 12.06 2.55 13.46
CA LEU A 466 12.48 2.79 12.08
C LEU A 466 14.03 2.85 11.98
N LEU A 467 14.74 1.75 12.21
CA LEU A 467 16.21 1.66 12.08
C LEU A 467 16.65 0.63 11.03
N ASN A 468 17.92 0.72 10.59
CA ASN A 468 18.59 -0.23 9.70
C ASN A 468 17.94 -0.34 8.32
N PHE A 469 17.80 0.78 7.62
CA PHE A 469 17.32 0.80 6.24
C PHE A 469 18.49 1.04 5.27
N ILE A 470 18.40 0.47 4.07
CA ILE A 470 19.44 0.65 3.05
C ILE A 470 19.38 2.08 2.46
N MET A 471 18.20 2.70 2.40
CA MET A 471 18.02 4.10 2.01
C MET A 471 16.74 4.72 2.61
N TRP A 472 16.87 5.88 3.28
CA TRP A 472 15.97 7.07 3.36
C TRP A 472 15.87 7.72 4.74
N PRO A 473 15.79 9.08 4.78
CA PRO A 473 14.47 9.74 4.75
C PRO A 473 14.36 10.89 3.73
N THR A 474 13.28 10.89 2.97
CA THR A 474 12.73 12.04 2.24
C THR A 474 11.85 12.88 3.17
N MET A 475 11.54 14.13 2.78
CA MET A 475 10.62 15.02 3.53
C MET A 475 9.25 14.39 3.87
N SER A 476 8.82 13.40 3.09
CA SER A 476 7.57 12.66 3.29
C SER A 476 7.50 11.91 4.63
N LEU A 477 8.64 11.43 5.17
CA LEU A 477 8.66 10.74 6.46
C LEU A 477 8.27 11.69 7.60
N LEU A 478 8.83 12.90 7.62
CA LEU A 478 8.55 13.88 8.67
C LEU A 478 7.08 14.28 8.69
N GLU A 479 6.48 14.53 7.52
CA GLU A 479 5.06 14.87 7.44
C GLU A 479 4.15 13.75 7.97
N GLU A 480 4.51 12.48 7.76
CA GLU A 480 3.77 11.34 8.29
C GLU A 480 3.95 11.22 9.82
N LEU A 481 5.19 11.34 10.30
CA LEU A 481 5.50 11.31 11.73
C LEU A 481 4.81 12.47 12.47
N GLU A 482 4.75 13.67 11.87
CA GLU A 482 4.07 14.87 12.37
C GLU A 482 2.55 14.74 12.45
N ARG A 483 1.94 13.72 11.85
CA ARG A 483 0.50 13.43 12.02
C ARG A 483 0.18 12.40 13.11
N LEU A 484 1.18 11.72 13.65
CA LEU A 484 1.02 10.76 14.75
C LEU A 484 0.99 11.47 16.12
N GLU A 485 -0.19 11.86 16.58
CA GLU A 485 -0.38 12.67 17.79
C GLU A 485 -0.09 11.94 19.12
N HIS A 486 -0.25 10.62 19.16
CA HIS A 486 -0.12 9.81 20.38
C HIS A 486 1.21 9.06 20.50
N LEU A 487 2.21 9.42 19.70
CA LEU A 487 3.49 8.73 19.69
C LEU A 487 4.29 9.03 20.96
N GLU A 488 4.68 7.98 21.67
CA GLU A 488 5.43 8.02 22.95
C GLU A 488 6.89 7.59 22.76
N VAL A 489 7.15 6.66 21.83
CA VAL A 489 8.48 6.11 21.57
C VAL A 489 8.77 6.08 20.07
N LEU A 490 9.87 6.70 19.67
CA LEU A 490 10.37 6.76 18.30
C LEU A 490 11.84 6.31 18.25
N THR A 491 12.14 5.36 17.37
CA THR A 491 13.52 5.10 16.89
C THR A 491 13.59 5.41 15.41
N VAL A 492 14.60 6.17 14.98
CA VAL A 492 14.68 6.62 13.58
C VAL A 492 16.12 6.69 13.07
N GLU A 493 16.29 6.30 11.81
CA GLU A 493 17.52 6.45 11.04
C GLU A 493 17.38 7.60 10.03
N ILE A 494 18.41 8.44 9.91
CA ILE A 494 18.41 9.64 9.08
C ILE A 494 19.66 9.70 8.22
N THR A 495 19.44 9.92 6.93
CA THR A 495 20.47 10.06 5.89
C THR A 495 20.41 11.41 5.17
N SER A 496 19.62 12.36 5.68
CA SER A 496 19.44 13.70 5.08
C SER A 496 19.60 14.80 6.12
N SER A 497 20.46 15.79 5.83
CA SER A 497 20.71 16.94 6.70
C SER A 497 19.45 17.78 6.94
N SER A 498 18.63 17.97 5.91
CA SER A 498 17.39 18.74 5.97
C SER A 498 16.36 18.09 6.89
N VAL A 499 16.23 16.76 6.79
CA VAL A 499 15.32 15.99 7.65
C VAL A 499 15.81 15.99 9.10
N LEU A 500 17.11 15.84 9.33
CA LEU A 500 17.70 15.90 10.67
C LEU A 500 17.41 17.26 11.33
N LYS A 501 17.65 18.37 10.60
CA LYS A 501 17.39 19.72 11.11
C LYS A 501 15.93 19.92 11.52
N GLN A 502 14.99 19.52 10.66
CA GLN A 502 13.58 19.67 10.96
C GLN A 502 13.09 18.73 12.07
N LEU A 503 13.62 17.49 12.15
CA LEU A 503 13.32 16.59 13.25
C LEU A 503 13.72 17.22 14.59
N LEU A 504 14.94 17.76 14.68
CA LEU A 504 15.47 18.37 15.90
C LEU A 504 14.75 19.68 16.27
N CYS A 505 14.16 20.39 15.31
CA CYS A 505 13.31 21.56 15.57
C CYS A 505 11.86 21.20 15.95
N SER A 506 11.45 19.93 15.82
CA SER A 506 10.08 19.50 16.10
C SER A 506 9.88 19.15 17.58
N HIS A 507 9.30 20.07 18.34
CA HIS A 507 9.07 19.88 19.78
C HIS A 507 8.35 18.56 20.13
N ARG A 508 7.45 18.05 19.27
CA ARG A 508 6.75 16.79 19.54
C ARG A 508 7.64 15.57 19.30
N LEU A 509 8.30 15.50 18.15
CA LEU A 509 9.07 14.32 17.76
C LEU A 509 10.31 14.13 18.64
N VAL A 510 10.95 15.24 19.02
CA VAL A 510 12.11 15.24 19.93
C VAL A 510 11.74 14.69 21.32
N ARG A 511 10.50 14.92 21.79
CA ARG A 511 10.03 14.40 23.08
C ARG A 511 9.72 12.91 23.08
N CYS A 512 9.47 12.28 21.94
CA CYS A 512 9.29 10.82 21.86
C CYS A 512 10.56 10.09 21.36
N LEU A 513 11.60 10.81 20.96
CA LEU A 513 12.81 10.23 20.36
C LEU A 513 13.64 9.48 21.40
N GLN A 514 13.78 8.16 21.23
CA GLN A 514 14.53 7.28 22.12
C GLN A 514 15.89 6.87 21.53
N LYS A 515 15.94 6.58 20.23
CA LYS A 515 17.18 6.23 19.52
C LYS A 515 17.27 6.98 18.20
N LEU A 516 18.45 7.53 17.92
CA LEU A 516 18.73 8.25 16.68
C LEU A 516 19.97 7.64 16.00
N SER A 517 19.80 7.21 14.75
CA SER A 517 20.90 6.78 13.88
C SER A 517 21.06 7.82 12.75
N ILE A 518 22.28 8.30 12.52
CA ILE A 518 22.59 9.28 11.48
C ILE A 518 23.65 8.65 10.58
N LYS A 519 23.35 8.47 9.29
CA LYS A 519 24.23 7.75 8.36
C LYS A 519 24.43 8.49 7.04
N TYR A 520 25.67 8.56 6.55
CA TYR A 520 26.02 8.98 5.19
C TYR A 520 25.43 10.35 4.77
N ILE A 521 25.41 11.34 5.68
CA ILE A 521 24.98 12.69 5.31
C ILE A 521 26.12 13.38 4.56
N GLU A 522 26.00 13.50 3.23
CA GLU A 522 26.88 14.28 2.36
C GLU A 522 26.16 15.56 1.89
N GLU A 523 26.84 16.72 1.91
CA GLU A 523 26.36 17.94 1.25
C GLU A 523 27.11 18.15 -0.08
N GLU A 524 26.36 18.46 -1.16
CA GLU A 524 26.86 18.71 -2.52
C GLU A 524 27.78 19.95 -2.66
N SER A 525 28.09 20.68 -1.59
CA SER A 525 28.85 21.92 -1.69
C SER A 525 29.57 22.33 -0.40
N VAL A 526 30.79 21.83 -0.16
CA VAL A 526 31.90 22.44 0.64
C VAL A 526 31.49 23.30 1.86
N ARG A 527 30.42 22.95 2.56
CA ARG A 527 29.91 23.69 3.72
C ARG A 527 29.68 22.69 4.83
N VAL A 528 30.16 23.06 6.00
CA VAL A 528 29.94 22.37 7.26
C VAL A 528 28.44 22.18 7.44
N LEU A 529 28.03 20.98 7.83
CA LEU A 529 26.64 20.67 8.16
C LEU A 529 26.17 21.60 9.28
N SER A 530 25.32 22.57 8.92
CA SER A 530 24.72 23.50 9.87
C SER A 530 23.53 22.86 10.58
N LEU A 531 23.84 22.00 11.55
CA LEU A 531 22.88 21.54 12.55
C LEU A 531 22.22 22.76 13.24
N PRO A 532 21.00 22.63 13.80
CA PRO A 532 20.37 23.72 14.53
C PRO A 532 21.37 24.30 15.53
N THR A 533 21.61 25.61 15.45
CA THR A 533 22.48 26.28 16.40
C THR A 533 21.86 26.16 17.80
N ILE A 534 22.67 26.32 18.85
CA ILE A 534 22.15 26.37 20.22
C ILE A 534 21.02 27.42 20.34
N GLN A 535 21.08 28.50 19.56
CA GLN A 535 20.01 29.51 19.49
C GLN A 535 18.72 28.96 18.86
N ASP A 536 18.80 28.22 17.74
CA ASP A 536 17.64 27.57 17.12
C ASP A 536 16.95 26.57 18.08
N LEU A 537 17.74 25.79 18.83
CA LEU A 537 17.22 24.84 19.83
C LEU A 537 16.66 25.53 21.08
N ARG A 538 17.17 26.73 21.42
CA ARG A 538 16.66 27.58 22.51
C ARG A 538 15.35 28.26 22.12
N GLU A 539 15.17 28.71 20.88
CA GLU A 539 13.93 29.35 20.42
C GLU A 539 12.72 28.40 20.39
N VAL A 540 12.94 27.12 20.07
CA VAL A 540 11.89 26.09 20.15
C VAL A 540 11.43 25.85 21.60
N ASN A 541 12.25 26.21 22.58
CA ASN A 541 12.00 25.98 24.00
C ASN A 541 11.90 27.33 24.74
N THR A 542 10.75 27.99 24.61
CA THR A 542 10.44 29.31 25.23
C THR A 542 10.41 29.30 26.77
N MET A 543 10.83 28.21 27.41
CA MET A 543 10.99 28.06 28.87
C MET A 543 12.42 27.57 29.14
N LEU A 544 13.35 28.53 29.26
CA LEU A 544 14.71 28.30 29.76
C LEU A 544 14.64 27.46 31.06
N THR A 545 15.05 26.19 30.99
CA THR A 545 15.57 25.29 32.08
C THR A 545 15.41 23.78 31.81
N SER A 546 14.67 23.34 30.79
CA SER A 546 14.41 21.90 30.56
C SER A 546 15.16 21.30 29.35
N PRO A 547 15.66 20.04 29.44
CA PRO A 547 16.40 19.39 28.35
C PRO A 547 15.50 19.05 27.16
N CYS A 548 15.97 19.37 25.94
CA CYS A 548 15.18 19.22 24.72
C CYS A 548 14.92 17.75 24.34
N LEU A 549 15.85 16.82 24.63
CA LEU A 549 15.77 15.40 24.27
C LEU A 549 15.65 14.50 25.52
N PRO A 550 14.51 14.50 26.23
CA PRO A 550 14.38 13.88 27.54
C PRO A 550 14.44 12.35 27.51
N HIS A 551 14.14 11.69 26.38
CA HIS A 551 14.12 10.23 26.28
C HIS A 551 15.24 9.66 25.40
N LEU A 552 16.07 10.50 24.80
CA LEU A 552 17.13 10.06 23.89
C LEU A 552 18.21 9.32 24.69
N SER A 553 18.29 8.01 24.50
CA SER A 553 19.21 7.13 25.23
C SER A 553 20.36 6.62 24.38
N LYS A 554 20.19 6.49 23.05
CA LYS A 554 21.24 5.97 22.16
C LYS A 554 21.38 6.84 20.90
N VAL A 555 22.60 7.21 20.57
CA VAL A 555 22.96 7.94 19.35
C VAL A 555 24.05 7.18 18.60
N LEU A 556 23.79 6.94 17.31
CA LEU A 556 24.71 6.32 16.36
C LEU A 556 24.94 7.30 15.22
N ILE A 557 26.20 7.56 14.88
CA ILE A 557 26.61 8.44 13.78
C ILE A 557 27.63 7.68 12.95
N ALA A 558 27.41 7.53 11.65
CA ALA A 558 28.32 6.83 10.74
C ALA A 558 28.42 7.54 9.39
N GLY A 559 29.64 7.68 8.83
CA GLY A 559 29.80 8.19 7.46
C GLY A 559 29.41 9.66 7.28
N CYS A 560 29.46 10.50 8.33
CA CYS A 560 28.95 11.87 8.30
C CYS A 560 30.09 12.90 8.15
N ASN A 561 30.69 12.94 6.96
CA ASN A 561 31.93 13.68 6.70
C ASN A 561 31.81 15.21 6.69
N GLY A 562 30.60 15.79 6.78
CA GLY A 562 30.41 17.24 6.86
C GLY A 562 30.26 17.82 8.27
N LEU A 563 30.24 16.98 9.32
CA LEU A 563 30.05 17.41 10.70
C LEU A 563 31.39 17.80 11.33
N LYS A 564 31.47 19.01 11.91
CA LYS A 564 32.63 19.48 12.70
C LYS A 564 32.48 19.22 14.18
N ASP A 565 31.26 19.30 14.71
CA ASP A 565 30.96 18.99 16.10
C ASP A 565 29.54 18.43 16.31
N LEU A 566 29.29 17.89 17.51
CA LEU A 566 28.02 17.32 17.94
C LEU A 566 27.45 18.02 19.18
N THR A 567 27.68 19.34 19.30
CA THR A 567 27.36 20.13 20.51
C THR A 567 25.88 20.05 20.94
N TRP A 568 24.96 19.75 20.01
CA TRP A 568 23.55 19.51 20.32
C TRP A 568 23.31 18.36 21.32
N LEU A 569 24.27 17.43 21.49
CA LEU A 569 24.22 16.37 22.50
C LEU A 569 24.21 16.91 23.94
N LEU A 570 24.57 18.17 24.17
CA LEU A 570 24.36 18.85 25.47
C LEU A 570 22.90 18.77 25.92
N PHE A 571 21.95 18.69 25.00
CA PHE A 571 20.51 18.65 25.29
C PHE A 571 19.95 17.24 25.48
N ALA A 572 20.80 16.20 25.50
CA ALA A 572 20.44 14.79 25.68
C ALA A 572 20.91 14.25 27.06
N PRO A 573 20.23 14.60 28.16
CA PRO A 573 20.69 14.31 29.52
C PRO A 573 20.67 12.82 29.90
N ASN A 574 19.88 12.02 29.18
CA ASN A 574 19.69 10.60 29.43
C ASN A 574 20.45 9.71 28.42
N LEU A 575 21.43 10.29 27.71
CA LEU A 575 22.26 9.55 26.76
C LEU A 575 23.10 8.50 27.50
N THR A 576 22.91 7.24 27.14
CA THR A 576 23.61 6.06 27.68
C THR A 576 24.63 5.48 26.71
N HIS A 577 24.38 5.58 25.41
CA HIS A 577 25.26 5.04 24.38
C HIS A 577 25.51 6.10 23.30
N LEU A 578 26.78 6.41 23.06
CA LEU A 578 27.22 7.25 21.95
C LEU A 578 28.22 6.46 21.10
N SER A 579 28.01 6.50 19.79
CA SER A 579 28.78 5.72 18.85
C SER A 579 28.99 6.53 17.58
N VAL A 580 30.24 6.85 17.24
CA VAL A 580 30.61 7.72 16.11
C VAL A 580 31.66 7.05 15.24
N TRP A 581 31.38 6.91 13.95
CA TRP A 581 32.09 6.06 13.01
C TRP A 581 32.35 6.82 11.70
N ASN A 582 33.54 6.68 11.12
CA ASN A 582 33.88 7.14 9.75
C ASN A 582 33.37 8.57 9.47
N SER A 583 33.82 9.55 10.26
CA SER A 583 33.37 10.95 10.16
C SER A 583 34.60 11.86 10.11
N SER A 584 35.10 12.05 8.89
CA SER A 584 36.48 12.53 8.66
C SER A 584 36.74 14.01 8.98
N GLN A 585 35.71 14.85 9.09
CA GLN A 585 35.87 16.28 9.43
C GLN A 585 35.48 16.60 10.89
N LEU A 586 35.14 15.59 11.69
CA LEU A 586 34.69 15.81 13.06
C LEU A 586 35.89 16.19 13.93
N GLU A 587 35.94 17.43 14.40
CA GLU A 587 37.04 18.01 15.18
C GLU A 587 36.81 17.85 16.69
N GLU A 588 35.57 18.04 17.16
CA GLU A 588 35.22 17.97 18.58
C GLU A 588 33.87 17.26 18.78
N ILE A 589 33.68 16.41 19.79
CA ILE A 589 32.33 15.87 20.08
C ILE A 589 31.42 17.00 20.59
N ILE A 590 31.87 17.77 21.57
CA ILE A 590 31.18 18.99 22.02
C ILE A 590 32.18 20.15 21.90
N SER A 591 31.83 21.15 21.12
CA SER A 591 32.73 22.27 20.86
C SER A 591 32.69 23.33 21.95
N GLN A 592 33.85 23.80 22.38
CA GLN A 592 33.98 24.83 23.41
C GLN A 592 33.41 26.17 22.95
N GLU A 593 33.66 26.54 21.70
CA GLU A 593 33.16 27.78 21.11
C GLU A 593 31.63 27.75 21.02
N ASN A 594 31.08 26.65 20.48
CA ASN A 594 29.64 26.53 20.26
C ASN A 594 28.85 26.35 21.56
N ALA A 595 29.46 25.81 22.62
CA ALA A 595 28.84 25.62 23.93
C ALA A 595 28.93 26.86 24.84
N ALA A 596 29.53 27.97 24.38
CA ALA A 596 29.71 29.17 25.18
C ALA A 596 28.36 29.69 25.76
N GLY A 597 28.29 29.82 27.09
CA GLY A 597 27.09 30.27 27.79
C GLY A 597 26.02 29.20 28.05
N VAL A 598 26.38 27.91 27.98
CA VAL A 598 25.54 26.78 28.41
C VAL A 598 26.15 26.12 29.65
N GLU A 599 25.51 26.25 30.80
CA GLU A 599 25.92 25.59 32.06
C GLU A 599 25.31 24.17 32.19
N ILE A 600 25.46 23.34 31.17
CA ILE A 600 25.01 21.94 31.20
C ILE A 600 26.23 21.03 31.16
N VAL A 601 26.36 20.16 32.17
CA VAL A 601 27.38 19.10 32.19
C VAL A 601 26.87 17.92 31.36
N PRO A 602 27.51 17.58 30.21
CA PRO A 602 27.06 16.48 29.36
C PRO A 602 27.32 15.10 29.97
N PHE A 603 26.77 14.07 29.32
CA PHE A 603 27.16 12.66 29.50
C PHE A 603 27.02 12.08 30.92
N ARG A 604 26.15 12.65 31.75
CA ARG A 604 25.92 12.19 33.13
C ARG A 604 25.41 10.75 33.27
N LYS A 605 24.80 10.18 32.22
CA LYS A 605 24.32 8.79 32.18
C LYS A 605 25.03 7.94 31.13
N LEU A 606 26.12 8.43 30.56
CA LEU A 606 26.81 7.72 29.48
C LEU A 606 27.49 6.48 30.04
N GLU A 607 27.18 5.32 29.45
CA GLU A 607 27.72 4.01 29.78
C GLU A 607 28.75 3.56 28.72
N TYR A 608 28.46 3.79 27.44
CA TYR A 608 29.27 3.34 26.32
C TYR A 608 29.61 4.50 25.37
N LEU A 609 30.90 4.67 25.11
CA LEU A 609 31.44 5.60 24.12
C LEU A 609 32.29 4.84 23.09
N HIS A 610 31.82 4.77 21.85
CA HIS A 610 32.54 4.16 20.74
C HIS A 610 32.94 5.22 19.71
N LEU A 611 34.21 5.25 19.36
CA LEU A 611 34.83 6.19 18.42
C LEU A 611 35.65 5.37 17.42
N TRP A 612 35.22 5.35 16.16
CA TRP A 612 35.89 4.62 15.07
C TRP A 612 36.18 5.50 13.87
N ASP A 613 37.41 5.47 13.34
CA ASP A 613 37.78 6.08 12.07
C ASP A 613 37.46 7.59 12.03
N LEU A 614 38.09 8.35 12.93
CA LEU A 614 37.85 9.78 13.18
C LEU A 614 39.19 10.57 13.12
N PRO A 615 39.77 10.77 11.92
CA PRO A 615 41.13 11.29 11.76
C PRO A 615 41.33 12.72 12.29
N GLU A 616 40.30 13.56 12.24
CA GLU A 616 40.34 14.96 12.66
C GLU A 616 39.93 15.19 14.13
N LEU A 617 39.44 14.15 14.84
CA LEU A 617 38.90 14.32 16.18
C LEU A 617 40.01 14.67 17.17
N MET A 618 39.95 15.87 17.74
CA MET A 618 40.93 16.40 18.69
C MET A 618 40.47 16.25 20.15
N SER A 619 39.17 16.39 20.40
CA SER A 619 38.62 16.47 21.76
C SER A 619 37.21 15.89 21.86
N ILE A 620 36.91 15.24 22.99
CA ILE A 620 35.53 14.86 23.34
C ILE A 620 34.85 16.01 24.12
N TYR A 621 35.56 16.60 25.07
CA TYR A 621 35.11 17.74 25.88
C TYR A 621 36.34 18.48 26.45
N TRP A 622 36.29 19.81 26.53
CA TRP A 622 37.45 20.64 26.93
C TRP A 622 37.79 20.62 28.44
N SER A 623 36.99 19.97 29.27
CA SER A 623 37.22 19.83 30.71
C SER A 623 36.94 18.41 31.20
N PRO A 624 37.49 17.99 32.36
CA PRO A 624 37.18 16.68 32.93
C PRO A 624 35.69 16.50 33.25
N LEU A 625 35.18 15.27 33.05
CA LEU A 625 33.79 14.91 33.31
C LEU A 625 33.68 13.83 34.40
N PRO A 626 32.61 13.85 35.22
CA PRO A 626 32.46 12.92 36.34
C PRO A 626 32.13 11.48 35.93
N PHE A 627 31.45 11.28 34.79
CA PHE A 627 31.11 9.96 34.22
C PHE A 627 30.70 8.87 35.23
N PRO A 628 29.58 9.04 35.97
CA PRO A 628 29.23 8.14 37.05
C PRO A 628 28.82 6.72 36.61
N TYR A 629 28.51 6.48 35.33
CA TYR A 629 28.08 5.18 34.81
C TYR A 629 28.93 4.67 33.65
N LEU A 630 30.04 5.34 33.33
CA LEU A 630 30.81 5.00 32.14
C LEU A 630 31.58 3.70 32.34
N SER A 631 31.20 2.68 31.57
CA SER A 631 31.77 1.34 31.63
C SER A 631 32.79 1.10 30.53
N LEU A 632 32.62 1.72 29.35
CA LEU A 632 33.48 1.49 28.19
C LEU A 632 33.75 2.77 27.39
N ILE A 633 35.04 3.03 27.15
CA ILE A 633 35.51 3.89 26.07
C ILE A 633 36.22 3.00 25.06
N ASN A 634 35.80 3.04 23.80
CA ASN A 634 36.40 2.26 22.73
C ASN A 634 36.83 3.21 21.61
N VAL A 635 38.14 3.32 21.36
CA VAL A 635 38.76 4.23 20.37
C VAL A 635 39.58 3.43 19.38
N GLN A 636 39.11 3.26 18.15
CA GLN A 636 39.88 2.47 17.19
C GLN A 636 39.88 3.00 15.78
N ASN A 637 40.86 2.54 15.00
CA ASN A 637 41.12 2.91 13.61
C ASN A 637 41.20 4.43 13.42
N ASP A 638 42.36 4.94 13.00
CA ASP A 638 42.55 6.33 12.57
C ASP A 638 41.92 7.43 13.46
N CYS A 639 42.18 7.39 14.77
CA CYS A 639 41.75 8.43 15.75
C CYS A 639 42.97 9.19 16.35
N GLN A 640 44.02 9.40 15.55
CA GLN A 640 45.36 9.80 16.04
C GLN A 640 45.44 11.20 16.68
N LYS A 641 44.52 12.10 16.32
CA LYS A 641 44.50 13.46 16.86
C LYS A 641 43.85 13.56 18.24
N LEU A 642 43.11 12.53 18.66
CA LEU A 642 42.45 12.50 19.96
C LEU A 642 43.49 12.17 21.03
N ARG A 643 44.13 13.19 21.58
CA ARG A 643 45.20 13.00 22.58
C ARG A 643 44.73 13.06 24.02
N ARG A 644 43.53 13.58 24.29
CA ARG A 644 43.03 13.79 25.65
C ARG A 644 41.65 13.19 25.81
N LEU A 645 41.46 12.47 26.91
CA LEU A 645 40.15 12.03 27.36
C LEU A 645 39.66 12.99 28.45
N PRO A 646 38.36 13.29 28.52
CA PRO A 646 37.79 14.16 29.55
C PRO A 646 37.65 13.44 30.90
N LEU A 647 38.78 12.94 31.41
CA LEU A 647 38.91 12.18 32.65
C LEU A 647 39.88 12.88 33.60
N ASP A 648 39.56 12.85 34.89
CA ASP A 648 40.46 13.20 35.99
C ASP A 648 40.46 12.11 37.07
N SER A 649 41.26 12.30 38.12
CA SER A 649 41.36 11.36 39.23
C SER A 649 40.04 11.12 39.99
N GLN A 650 38.98 11.91 39.75
CA GLN A 650 37.65 11.81 40.35
C GLN A 650 36.55 11.34 39.37
N SER A 651 36.88 11.09 38.10
CA SER A 651 35.94 10.48 37.14
C SER A 651 35.61 9.02 37.52
N CYS A 652 34.43 8.51 37.16
CA CYS A 652 34.05 7.09 37.29
C CYS A 652 34.17 6.49 38.72
N VAL A 653 33.82 7.23 39.78
CA VAL A 653 34.00 6.79 41.18
C VAL A 653 32.91 5.80 41.67
N ALA A 654 31.87 5.54 40.88
CA ALA A 654 30.68 4.77 41.30
C ALA A 654 30.84 3.24 41.39
N GLY A 655 32.07 2.69 41.24
CA GLY A 655 32.37 1.30 41.56
C GLY A 655 32.36 0.30 40.40
N GLU A 656 32.11 0.74 39.17
CA GLU A 656 32.33 -0.08 37.96
C GLU A 656 33.74 0.18 37.40
N GLU A 657 34.45 -0.88 37.01
CA GLU A 657 35.77 -0.78 36.41
C GLU A 657 35.64 -0.30 34.95
N LEU A 658 36.03 0.94 34.69
CA LEU A 658 36.09 1.48 33.33
C LEU A 658 37.07 0.66 32.50
N VAL A 659 36.66 0.23 31.31
CA VAL A 659 37.53 -0.36 30.28
C VAL A 659 37.79 0.67 29.19
N ILE A 660 39.06 0.84 28.80
CA ILE A 660 39.47 1.68 27.67
C ILE A 660 40.04 0.78 26.59
N GLU A 661 39.26 0.46 25.57
CA GLU A 661 39.71 -0.33 24.43
C GLU A 661 40.31 0.57 23.37
N TYR A 662 41.44 0.16 22.80
CA TYR A 662 42.07 0.88 21.69
C TYR A 662 42.58 -0.07 20.60
N GLY A 663 42.61 0.42 19.36
CA GLY A 663 43.06 -0.37 18.20
C GLY A 663 44.49 -0.09 17.74
N ASP A 664 45.12 0.98 18.21
CA ASP A 664 46.48 1.39 17.82
C ASP A 664 47.38 1.63 19.05
N GLU A 665 48.49 0.90 19.14
CA GLU A 665 49.49 1.08 20.22
C GLU A 665 50.12 2.47 20.20
N GLU A 666 50.33 3.08 19.03
CA GLU A 666 50.87 4.45 18.96
C GLU A 666 49.92 5.48 19.58
N TRP A 667 48.61 5.23 19.54
CA TRP A 667 47.63 6.13 20.14
C TRP A 667 47.82 6.15 21.65
N LYS A 668 47.91 4.98 22.30
CA LYS A 668 48.08 4.85 23.76
C LYS A 668 49.33 5.58 24.26
N GLU A 669 50.43 5.52 23.52
CA GLU A 669 51.68 6.21 23.89
C GLU A 669 51.56 7.74 23.82
N LYS A 670 50.68 8.25 22.96
CA LYS A 670 50.47 9.69 22.72
C LYS A 670 49.33 10.30 23.57
N VAL A 671 48.58 9.49 24.33
CA VAL A 671 47.51 10.00 25.21
C VAL A 671 48.10 10.82 26.36
N GLU A 672 47.68 12.08 26.45
CA GLU A 672 48.00 13.03 27.51
C GLU A 672 46.95 12.95 28.63
N TRP A 673 47.39 12.67 29.86
CA TRP A 673 46.54 12.62 31.06
C TRP A 673 46.51 13.97 31.78
N ALA A 674 45.41 14.28 32.47
CA ALA A 674 45.24 15.55 33.17
C ALA A 674 46.28 15.77 34.28
N ASP A 675 46.63 14.72 35.02
CA ASP A 675 47.67 14.69 36.04
C ASP A 675 48.21 13.26 36.23
N GLU A 676 49.28 13.11 37.00
CA GLU A 676 49.91 11.80 37.27
C GLU A 676 48.97 10.84 38.02
N ALA A 677 48.07 11.35 38.86
CA ALA A 677 47.10 10.54 39.59
C ALA A 677 46.06 9.90 38.63
N THR A 678 45.62 10.67 37.63
CA THR A 678 44.71 10.23 36.56
C THR A 678 45.37 9.15 35.71
N ARG A 679 46.65 9.36 35.35
CA ARG A 679 47.45 8.38 34.60
C ARG A 679 47.55 7.05 35.34
N LEU A 680 47.96 7.06 36.61
CA LEU A 680 48.12 5.84 37.41
C LEU A 680 46.81 5.08 37.59
N ARG A 681 45.68 5.79 37.61
CA ARG A 681 44.34 5.19 37.79
C ARG A 681 43.84 4.48 36.54
N PHE A 682 43.94 5.11 35.36
CA PHE A 682 43.28 4.61 34.15
C PHE A 682 44.21 3.89 33.17
N LEU A 683 45.53 4.09 33.24
CA LEU A 683 46.46 3.38 32.36
C LEU A 683 46.35 1.83 32.45
N PRO A 684 46.11 1.21 33.64
CA PRO A 684 45.87 -0.24 33.73
C PRO A 684 44.56 -0.71 33.08
N SER A 685 43.57 0.17 32.94
CA SER A 685 42.28 -0.12 32.29
C SER A 685 42.36 -0.14 30.76
N CYS A 686 43.48 0.30 30.18
CA CYS A 686 43.68 0.34 28.74
C CYS A 686 44.01 -1.05 28.17
N LYS A 687 43.19 -1.54 27.24
CA LYS A 687 43.35 -2.84 26.57
C LYS A 687 43.45 -2.67 25.06
N LEU A 688 44.51 -3.21 24.47
CA LEU A 688 44.58 -3.35 23.01
C LEU A 688 43.57 -4.43 22.58
N VAL A 689 42.64 -4.06 21.71
CA VAL A 689 41.66 -4.98 21.12
C VAL A 689 41.65 -4.69 19.62
N LEU A 690 42.06 -5.67 18.81
CA LEU A 690 41.97 -5.59 17.36
C LEU A 690 40.67 -6.27 16.93
N TYR A 691 39.74 -5.48 16.38
CA TYR A 691 38.54 -6.03 15.75
C TYR A 691 38.84 -6.31 14.27
N ASP A 692 38.62 -7.56 13.83
CA ASP A 692 38.57 -7.89 12.41
C ASP A 692 37.34 -7.19 11.79
N VAL A 693 37.56 -6.28 10.84
CA VAL A 693 36.50 -5.54 10.12
C VAL A 693 36.01 -6.33 8.91
#